data_AF-A0A9P8ZCV2-F1
#
_entry.id   AF-A0A9P8ZCV2-F1
#
_cell.length_a   1.000
_cell.length_b   1.000
_cell.length_c   1.000
_cell.angle_alpha   90.00
_cell.angle_beta   90.00
_cell.angle_gamma   90.00
#
_symmetry.space_group_name_H-M   'P 1'
#
loop_
_entity.id
_entity.type
_entity.pdbx_description
1 polymer ?
#
loop_
_entity_poly.entity_id
_entity_poly.type
_entity_poly.pdbx_seq_one_letter_code
_entity_poly.pdbx_strand_id
1 'polypeptide(L)'
;MIRSSLSSFSLSFLFLSAFFFFFMRLSSTLFSALAVSGTALAAPHAVAKRQVSEKLVAAHFMVGIVETYDQAAWEADMKIAASIGIDAFALNIGKDAYNDDQLGFAYAAAEATGFKVFISFDFAYWGGGDVAMIGDYLKKYGSMAGQLIYQDKVFVSSFVGDNMDWRGAEAASGLSIFACPNGQPGSFNNWDVDCGMSWNAAWPNEGNQPISANATIDLDKMYMDALKDRPYMAPISPWFFTHFGGDTYNKNWLFLSDTLYTTRWDQMLDLGVGAVEILTWNDYGEAHYIGPLHPEDEHVYAGGPTGAVKWTRGMPHDALRDVTAEYIKAFKAGEKKATASVDELVYYYRPNPKGASCTDPVAKPNGADFVADAVFVIAMATAPGKVVITSGGNAAVEIDVPAGITTVQAPMGVGKQSFAFTRDGATVMNGDSDLEITETCEVNNFNIFVGSVTGSGSAPAPPTSPTTSPDAPAQTETTTSTDAPAETPSTTTTTDAPAETPSTTTTSQESTPATTETSTPAPPSGATGRLVFSHFMIGIVSNRNSPADYDIDMKRAKEIGIDAFALNIGVDPYTDAQLELAYQSAENNDMKVFISFDFNWFKEDSEAARIGELVKKYGAKPAQLMIDGKAFVSSFAGDRLDVATVRSTAGIDLFMCPNFQKMDTDFGPLDCAFNWMGWNNDGDNKAPKDGKLVTVHDGDTAYLNKLAGKPYMAPVSPWFFTHFGSEVPYSKNWVFPGDDLWFNRWNEILAMGPNYIEITTWNDYGESHYIGPLSSTHTDDGGSKWVNDASHDGFLDMAIPYIKAYKAGATDVTPYIEEDKIVYWYRRTPRGVECDATDTTMGPADNSTHNYFNGKPDGWETMEDKVFVVALLKEPGTVTINSGGVEYVAEAGTGATLMKVDMGTGTQAFALSRGGSDVFSGVSLVPIVDECICGIYNFNPVAGSVPAAADIDYLNDISLQAFSKGLQASCAPSPTYGAGAQPPATAAPTSTVTVTDTVGPTAPPSGGSSSSAPASTPTDSTSAPTSTPTDSSSAPASTPTDSSSAPTSTPTDSSSVPASTPTSSTTSAPTTTPSDTPAPPSNATGRLVFSHFMIGIVSNRNSPADYDIDMKRAKEIGIDAFALNIGVDPYTDAQLELAYQSAENNDMKVFISFDFNWFKEDSEAARIGELVKKYGAKPAQLMIDGKAFVSSFAGDRLDVATVRSTAGIDLFMCPNFQKMDTDFGPLDCAFNWMGW
;
A
#
# COMPACT_ATOMS: atom_id res chain seq x y z
N MET A 1 10.59 -13.64 63.16
CA MET A 1 10.59 -15.03 63.68
C MET A 1 11.33 -15.87 62.64
N ILE A 2 12.47 -16.49 62.97
CA ILE A 2 12.62 -17.90 63.42
C ILE A 2 12.50 -18.90 62.26
N ARG A 3 13.46 -19.80 61.93
CA ARG A 3 14.93 -20.02 62.18
C ARG A 3 15.31 -21.38 61.50
N SER A 4 16.54 -21.86 61.21
CA SER A 4 17.91 -21.33 60.96
C SER A 4 18.93 -22.50 60.97
N SER A 5 20.12 -22.54 60.34
CA SER A 5 20.69 -21.95 59.10
C SER A 5 22.21 -22.26 59.08
N LEU A 6 22.75 -22.92 58.05
CA LEU A 6 24.19 -23.23 57.84
C LEU A 6 24.51 -23.06 56.32
N SER A 7 25.54 -22.40 55.75
CA SER A 7 26.88 -21.85 56.12
C SER A 7 28.04 -22.65 55.47
N SER A 8 29.20 -22.14 55.02
CA SER A 8 29.77 -20.79 54.70
C SER A 8 31.24 -20.96 54.16
N PHE A 9 31.91 -19.87 53.72
CA PHE A 9 33.39 -19.65 53.56
C PHE A 9 34.20 -20.11 52.30
N SER A 10 34.31 -19.19 51.32
CA SER A 10 35.51 -18.41 50.88
C SER A 10 36.96 -18.96 50.63
N LEU A 11 37.52 -18.53 49.46
CA LEU A 11 38.91 -18.05 49.14
C LEU A 11 40.13 -18.99 48.94
N SER A 12 40.87 -18.86 47.80
CA SER A 12 42.33 -18.46 47.71
C SER A 12 43.12 -18.78 46.39
N PHE A 13 43.83 -17.77 45.80
CA PHE A 13 45.18 -17.77 45.12
C PHE A 13 45.51 -18.66 43.86
N LEU A 14 46.51 -18.43 42.95
CA LEU A 14 47.19 -17.25 42.30
C LEU A 14 48.25 -17.70 41.21
N PHE A 15 48.68 -16.82 40.26
CA PHE A 15 50.00 -16.68 39.53
C PHE A 15 50.27 -17.01 38.00
N LEU A 16 50.58 -15.94 37.20
CA LEU A 16 51.80 -15.64 36.36
C LEU A 16 52.01 -15.98 34.82
N SER A 17 51.85 -14.95 33.93
CA SER A 17 52.71 -14.57 32.71
C SER A 17 52.72 -15.38 31.36
N ALA A 18 53.16 -14.89 30.15
CA ALA A 18 53.38 -13.55 29.52
C ALA A 18 53.91 -13.51 28.01
N PHE A 19 53.66 -12.40 27.25
CA PHE A 19 54.42 -11.71 26.14
C PHE A 19 54.48 -12.11 24.59
N PHE A 20 53.95 -11.20 23.72
CA PHE A 20 54.51 -10.59 22.44
C PHE A 20 54.28 -11.05 20.93
N PHE A 21 53.31 -10.39 20.21
CA PHE A 21 53.35 -9.61 18.90
C PHE A 21 53.41 -10.10 17.38
N PHE A 22 52.61 -9.40 16.51
CA PHE A 22 52.77 -8.90 15.08
C PHE A 22 52.19 -9.56 13.75
N PHE A 23 51.01 -9.08 13.25
CA PHE A 23 50.58 -8.58 11.87
C PHE A 23 50.35 -9.39 10.51
N MET A 24 49.15 -9.17 9.88
CA MET A 24 48.84 -8.68 8.46
C MET A 24 48.29 -9.53 7.24
N ARG A 25 46.97 -9.36 6.94
CA ARG A 25 46.16 -9.15 5.65
C ARG A 25 46.32 -9.91 4.27
N LEU A 26 45.15 -10.30 3.69
CA LEU A 26 44.55 -9.99 2.32
C LEU A 26 44.21 -11.10 1.23
N SER A 27 42.90 -11.21 0.89
CA SER A 27 42.18 -11.35 -0.43
C SER A 27 42.26 -12.50 -1.52
N SER A 28 41.03 -12.96 -1.92
CA SER A 28 40.42 -13.11 -3.29
C SER A 28 40.66 -14.26 -4.34
N THR A 29 39.55 -15.00 -4.62
CA THR A 29 38.85 -15.33 -5.92
C THR A 29 39.21 -16.46 -6.96
N LEU A 30 38.25 -17.43 -7.09
CA LEU A 30 37.53 -18.01 -8.28
C LEU A 30 38.00 -19.19 -9.23
N PHE A 31 36.95 -19.95 -9.66
CA PHE A 31 36.65 -20.73 -10.91
C PHE A 31 36.97 -22.25 -11.18
N SER A 32 35.90 -23.09 -11.08
CA SER A 32 35.29 -24.11 -12.00
C SER A 32 36.01 -25.26 -12.78
N ALA A 33 35.34 -26.46 -12.80
CA ALA A 33 34.83 -27.23 -13.99
C ALA A 33 35.20 -28.75 -14.21
N LEU A 34 34.15 -29.60 -14.31
CA LEU A 34 33.96 -30.89 -15.09
C LEU A 34 34.93 -32.11 -14.95
N ALA A 35 34.63 -33.36 -15.40
CA ALA A 35 33.39 -34.21 -15.39
C ALA A 35 33.65 -35.65 -15.98
N VAL A 36 32.80 -36.65 -15.62
CA VAL A 36 32.59 -38.03 -16.23
C VAL A 36 33.81 -38.98 -16.39
N SER A 37 33.71 -40.32 -16.56
CA SER A 37 32.62 -41.35 -16.53
C SER A 37 33.20 -42.78 -16.30
N GLY A 38 32.38 -43.77 -15.89
CA GLY A 38 32.61 -45.19 -16.27
C GLY A 38 32.60 -46.27 -15.18
N THR A 39 31.48 -46.99 -15.09
CA THR A 39 31.14 -48.30 -14.47
C THR A 39 32.22 -49.41 -14.34
N ALA A 40 32.05 -50.48 -13.54
CA ALA A 40 31.25 -50.76 -12.32
C ALA A 40 31.50 -52.21 -11.82
N LEU A 41 31.57 -52.43 -10.50
CA LEU A 41 31.01 -53.61 -9.80
C LEU A 41 31.08 -53.41 -8.28
N ALA A 42 30.03 -53.79 -7.56
CA ALA A 42 29.72 -53.20 -6.25
C ALA A 42 30.18 -54.02 -5.03
N ALA A 43 30.66 -53.30 -4.02
CA ALA A 43 30.48 -53.65 -2.61
C ALA A 43 29.22 -52.93 -2.08
N PRO A 44 28.55 -53.44 -1.03
CA PRO A 44 27.33 -52.81 -0.51
C PRO A 44 27.65 -51.39 -0.02
N HIS A 45 27.03 -50.39 -0.66
CA HIS A 45 27.19 -49.00 -0.27
C HIS A 45 26.39 -48.74 1.01
N ALA A 46 27.01 -48.08 1.99
CA ALA A 46 26.25 -47.49 3.08
C ALA A 46 25.33 -46.41 2.49
N VAL A 47 24.03 -46.48 2.79
CA VAL A 47 23.06 -45.46 2.35
C VAL A 47 23.42 -44.16 3.06
N ALA A 48 24.06 -43.24 2.33
CA ALA A 48 24.28 -41.89 2.81
C ALA A 48 22.90 -41.20 2.92
N LYS A 49 22.48 -40.88 4.16
CA LYS A 49 21.30 -40.03 4.38
C LYS A 49 21.52 -38.70 3.66
N ARG A 50 20.82 -38.48 2.55
CA ARG A 50 20.74 -37.17 1.90
C ARG A 50 20.01 -36.25 2.87
N GLN A 51 20.74 -35.33 3.50
CA GLN A 51 20.09 -34.19 4.16
C GLN A 51 19.34 -33.40 3.08
N VAL A 52 18.05 -33.18 3.30
CA VAL A 52 17.26 -32.24 2.51
C VAL A 52 17.77 -30.82 2.82
N SER A 53 17.65 -29.90 1.88
CA SER A 53 17.87 -28.48 2.12
C SER A 53 16.96 -27.95 3.25
N GLU A 54 17.32 -26.81 3.85
CA GLU A 54 16.44 -26.10 4.79
C GLU A 54 15.09 -25.73 4.14
N LYS A 55 15.08 -25.62 2.80
CA LYS A 55 13.91 -25.51 1.93
C LYS A 55 13.38 -26.88 1.50
N LEU A 56 12.10 -27.14 1.77
CA LEU A 56 11.37 -28.37 1.41
C LEU A 56 10.28 -28.06 0.38
N VAL A 57 10.16 -28.88 -0.67
CA VAL A 57 9.04 -28.83 -1.63
C VAL A 57 8.32 -30.18 -1.63
N ALA A 58 7.04 -30.16 -1.26
CA ALA A 58 6.14 -31.31 -1.38
C ALA A 58 5.07 -31.06 -2.48
N ALA A 59 4.40 -32.12 -2.91
CA ALA A 59 3.13 -32.01 -3.65
C ALA A 59 2.10 -32.95 -3.03
N HIS A 60 0.86 -32.49 -2.90
CA HIS A 60 -0.22 -33.25 -2.29
C HIS A 60 -0.75 -34.32 -3.25
N PHE A 61 -0.92 -35.56 -2.78
CA PHE A 61 -1.31 -36.70 -3.60
C PHE A 61 -2.52 -37.41 -2.98
N MET A 62 -3.63 -37.43 -3.71
CA MET A 62 -4.87 -38.10 -3.32
C MET A 62 -4.72 -39.61 -3.49
N VAL A 63 -4.58 -40.35 -2.39
CA VAL A 63 -4.53 -41.83 -2.43
C VAL A 63 -5.93 -42.41 -2.64
N GLY A 64 -6.97 -41.75 -2.10
CA GLY A 64 -8.38 -42.17 -2.15
C GLY A 64 -9.04 -42.22 -3.54
N ILE A 65 -8.27 -42.07 -4.62
CA ILE A 65 -8.71 -42.28 -6.01
C ILE A 65 -7.85 -43.32 -6.76
N VAL A 66 -6.66 -43.67 -6.28
CA VAL A 66 -5.72 -44.55 -7.02
C VAL A 66 -5.78 -46.03 -6.59
N GLU A 67 -6.98 -46.58 -6.35
CA GLU A 67 -7.17 -48.01 -6.00
C GLU A 67 -6.46 -48.95 -6.99
N THR A 68 -6.45 -48.59 -8.27
CA THR A 68 -5.92 -49.35 -9.41
C THR A 68 -4.42 -49.19 -9.68
N TYR A 69 -3.72 -48.24 -9.02
CA TYR A 69 -2.29 -48.03 -9.24
C TYR A 69 -1.46 -49.27 -8.88
N ASP A 70 -0.41 -49.54 -9.66
CA ASP A 70 0.67 -50.45 -9.27
C ASP A 70 1.95 -49.67 -8.93
N GLN A 71 3.00 -50.37 -8.48
CA GLN A 71 4.29 -49.73 -8.17
C GLN A 71 4.89 -49.02 -9.41
N ALA A 72 4.63 -49.48 -10.63
CA ALA A 72 5.19 -48.88 -11.84
C ALA A 72 4.53 -47.52 -12.17
N ALA A 73 3.22 -47.38 -11.90
CA ALA A 73 2.52 -46.10 -11.95
C ALA A 73 3.07 -45.11 -10.92
N TRP A 74 3.15 -45.50 -9.65
CA TRP A 74 3.79 -44.70 -8.59
C TRP A 74 5.23 -44.29 -8.94
N GLU A 75 6.02 -45.23 -9.47
CA GLU A 75 7.39 -44.97 -9.90
C GLU A 75 7.48 -44.00 -11.07
N ALA A 76 6.51 -43.96 -12.00
CA ALA A 76 6.50 -43.03 -13.12
C ALA A 76 6.31 -41.59 -12.63
N ASP A 77 5.28 -41.38 -11.81
CA ASP A 77 4.94 -40.07 -11.25
C ASP A 77 6.06 -39.52 -10.36
N MET A 78 6.65 -40.35 -9.50
CA MET A 78 7.80 -39.96 -8.67
C MET A 78 9.03 -39.58 -9.50
N LYS A 79 9.23 -40.18 -10.68
CA LYS A 79 10.34 -39.79 -11.59
C LYS A 79 10.09 -38.43 -12.23
N ILE A 80 8.84 -38.10 -12.57
CA ILE A 80 8.46 -36.78 -13.14
C ILE A 80 8.53 -35.70 -12.05
N ALA A 81 7.99 -35.96 -10.85
CA ALA A 81 8.05 -35.04 -9.72
C ALA A 81 9.49 -34.75 -9.29
N ALA A 82 10.35 -35.79 -9.24
CA ALA A 82 11.77 -35.64 -8.96
C ALA A 82 12.52 -34.83 -10.04
N SER A 83 12.13 -34.92 -11.32
CA SER A 83 12.83 -34.21 -12.40
C SER A 83 12.63 -32.70 -12.37
N ILE A 84 11.47 -32.22 -11.89
CA ILE A 84 11.22 -30.79 -11.62
C ILE A 84 11.63 -30.35 -10.21
N GLY A 85 12.19 -31.26 -9.41
CA GLY A 85 12.78 -30.95 -8.11
C GLY A 85 11.82 -30.95 -6.92
N ILE A 86 10.63 -31.54 -7.01
CA ILE A 86 9.83 -31.88 -5.81
C ILE A 86 10.62 -32.89 -4.97
N ASP A 87 10.59 -32.77 -3.64
CA ASP A 87 11.30 -33.71 -2.73
C ASP A 87 10.43 -34.91 -2.33
N ALA A 88 9.12 -34.69 -2.14
CA ALA A 88 8.21 -35.71 -1.64
C ALA A 88 6.75 -35.55 -2.10
N PHE A 89 5.96 -36.63 -2.02
CA PHE A 89 4.49 -36.55 -2.03
C PHE A 89 3.90 -36.63 -0.61
N ALA A 90 2.90 -35.78 -0.34
CA ALA A 90 2.04 -35.86 0.84
C ALA A 90 0.84 -36.76 0.51
N LEU A 91 0.89 -38.01 0.98
CA LEU A 91 -0.08 -39.05 0.64
C LEU A 91 -1.36 -38.90 1.48
N ASN A 92 -2.37 -38.22 0.93
CA ASN A 92 -3.68 -38.03 1.54
C ASN A 92 -4.46 -39.35 1.60
N ILE A 93 -4.77 -39.80 2.83
CA ILE A 93 -5.54 -41.02 3.08
C ILE A 93 -6.82 -40.77 3.89
N GLY A 94 -7.93 -41.32 3.40
CA GLY A 94 -9.12 -41.63 4.18
C GLY A 94 -8.96 -42.94 4.97
N LYS A 95 -10.03 -43.74 5.05
CA LYS A 95 -10.05 -45.06 5.74
C LYS A 95 -10.38 -46.20 4.77
N ASP A 96 -9.92 -46.06 3.55
CA ASP A 96 -10.21 -46.88 2.39
C ASP A 96 -9.56 -48.27 2.50
N ALA A 97 -10.25 -49.29 2.02
CA ALA A 97 -9.86 -50.69 2.22
C ALA A 97 -8.53 -51.06 1.56
N TYR A 98 -8.13 -50.34 0.51
CA TYR A 98 -6.90 -50.53 -0.25
C TYR A 98 -5.74 -49.63 0.20
N ASN A 99 -5.93 -48.72 1.17
CA ASN A 99 -4.85 -47.82 1.63
C ASN A 99 -3.61 -48.58 2.08
N ASP A 100 -3.79 -49.77 2.67
CA ASP A 100 -2.66 -50.58 3.16
C ASP A 100 -1.84 -51.24 2.04
N ASP A 101 -2.42 -51.42 0.85
CA ASP A 101 -1.73 -51.88 -0.36
C ASP A 101 -1.14 -50.69 -1.15
N GLN A 102 -1.89 -49.60 -1.32
CA GLN A 102 -1.41 -48.43 -2.07
C GLN A 102 -0.27 -47.67 -1.37
N LEU A 103 -0.32 -47.54 -0.03
CA LEU A 103 0.86 -47.08 0.73
C LEU A 103 2.03 -48.08 0.60
N GLY A 104 1.75 -49.38 0.50
CA GLY A 104 2.76 -50.40 0.22
C GLY A 104 3.50 -50.15 -1.10
N PHE A 105 2.75 -49.88 -2.19
CA PHE A 105 3.34 -49.54 -3.50
C PHE A 105 4.04 -48.18 -3.50
N ALA A 106 3.45 -47.15 -2.90
CA ALA A 106 4.03 -45.81 -2.85
C ALA A 106 5.39 -45.79 -2.11
N TYR A 107 5.49 -46.41 -0.94
CA TYR A 107 6.76 -46.45 -0.20
C TYR A 107 7.82 -47.32 -0.89
N ALA A 108 7.42 -48.40 -1.59
CA ALA A 108 8.33 -49.21 -2.40
C ALA A 108 8.83 -48.44 -3.64
N ALA A 109 7.96 -47.70 -4.33
CA ALA A 109 8.33 -46.83 -5.45
C ALA A 109 9.26 -45.68 -5.01
N ALA A 110 9.03 -45.09 -3.83
CA ALA A 110 9.88 -44.06 -3.26
C ALA A 110 11.28 -44.60 -2.90
N GLU A 111 11.38 -45.82 -2.38
CA GLU A 111 12.68 -46.49 -2.18
C GLU A 111 13.38 -46.81 -3.52
N ALA A 112 12.64 -47.33 -4.51
CA ALA A 112 13.17 -47.69 -5.82
C ALA A 112 13.67 -46.50 -6.65
N THR A 113 13.03 -45.34 -6.52
CA THR A 113 13.39 -44.08 -7.21
C THR A 113 14.37 -43.20 -6.43
N GLY A 114 14.46 -43.39 -5.12
CA GLY A 114 15.15 -42.46 -4.21
C GLY A 114 14.34 -41.21 -3.83
N PHE A 115 13.10 -41.09 -4.33
CA PHE A 115 12.12 -40.06 -3.95
C PHE A 115 11.64 -40.25 -2.50
N LYS A 116 10.79 -39.36 -1.98
CA LYS A 116 10.25 -39.46 -0.62
C LYS A 116 8.73 -39.38 -0.60
N VAL A 117 8.13 -39.93 0.45
CA VAL A 117 6.70 -39.83 0.73
C VAL A 117 6.48 -39.63 2.23
N PHE A 118 5.36 -39.01 2.60
CA PHE A 118 4.85 -38.99 3.96
C PHE A 118 3.34 -39.10 3.95
N ILE A 119 2.74 -39.51 5.08
CA ILE A 119 1.28 -39.60 5.17
C ILE A 119 0.70 -38.22 5.50
N SER A 120 -0.39 -37.87 4.81
CA SER A 120 -1.33 -36.82 5.20
C SER A 120 -2.65 -37.49 5.60
N PHE A 121 -3.08 -37.33 6.85
CA PHE A 121 -4.33 -37.92 7.33
C PHE A 121 -5.52 -36.97 7.06
N ASP A 122 -6.59 -37.43 6.42
CA ASP A 122 -7.78 -36.62 6.17
C ASP A 122 -8.78 -36.68 7.35
N PHE A 123 -8.86 -35.61 8.14
CA PHE A 123 -9.74 -35.54 9.30
C PHE A 123 -11.23 -35.26 8.99
N ALA A 124 -11.65 -35.37 7.73
CA ALA A 124 -13.04 -35.69 7.39
C ALA A 124 -13.38 -37.17 7.68
N TYR A 125 -12.37 -38.05 7.69
CA TYR A 125 -12.50 -39.50 7.93
C TYR A 125 -11.82 -39.96 9.23
N TRP A 126 -10.71 -39.31 9.60
CA TRP A 126 -9.97 -39.52 10.84
C TRP A 126 -10.44 -38.58 11.97
N GLY A 127 -10.19 -38.93 13.22
CA GLY A 127 -10.57 -38.11 14.38
C GLY A 127 -9.77 -38.42 15.64
N GLY A 128 -9.94 -37.62 16.69
CA GLY A 128 -9.22 -37.78 17.97
C GLY A 128 -9.47 -39.09 18.73
N GLY A 129 -10.35 -39.97 18.25
CA GLY A 129 -10.48 -41.35 18.73
C GLY A 129 -9.49 -42.33 18.09
N ASP A 130 -8.88 -41.98 16.96
CA ASP A 130 -8.03 -42.86 16.15
C ASP A 130 -6.53 -42.78 16.49
N VAL A 131 -6.14 -42.03 17.54
CA VAL A 131 -4.73 -41.77 17.93
C VAL A 131 -3.85 -43.01 17.92
N ALA A 132 -4.36 -44.14 18.42
CA ALA A 132 -3.63 -45.41 18.42
C ALA A 132 -3.47 -46.02 17.01
N MET A 133 -4.49 -45.90 16.14
CA MET A 133 -4.46 -46.39 14.77
C MET A 133 -3.53 -45.53 13.90
N ILE A 134 -3.58 -44.21 14.05
CA ILE A 134 -2.64 -43.26 13.43
C ILE A 134 -1.20 -43.59 13.88
N GLY A 135 -1.00 -43.90 15.16
CA GLY A 135 0.27 -44.41 15.69
C GLY A 135 0.76 -45.71 15.04
N ASP A 136 -0.13 -46.69 14.79
CA ASP A 136 0.23 -47.94 14.10
C ASP A 136 0.56 -47.71 12.61
N TYR A 137 -0.13 -46.80 11.91
CA TYR A 137 0.24 -46.38 10.55
C TYR A 137 1.62 -45.72 10.51
N LEU A 138 1.86 -44.73 11.39
CA LEU A 138 3.14 -44.05 11.53
C LEU A 138 4.29 -45.03 11.81
N LYS A 139 4.06 -46.00 12.69
CA LYS A 139 5.02 -47.07 13.02
C LYS A 139 5.33 -48.00 11.85
N LYS A 140 4.30 -48.39 11.09
CA LYS A 140 4.42 -49.26 9.92
C LYS A 140 5.19 -48.58 8.79
N TYR A 141 4.77 -47.38 8.39
CA TYR A 141 5.27 -46.69 7.20
C TYR A 141 6.42 -45.73 7.47
N GLY A 142 6.39 -45.00 8.59
CA GLY A 142 7.47 -44.08 9.01
C GLY A 142 8.81 -44.76 9.33
N SER A 143 8.83 -46.10 9.38
CA SER A 143 10.03 -46.93 9.49
C SER A 143 10.65 -47.33 8.14
N MET A 144 10.00 -47.05 7.00
CA MET A 144 10.43 -47.47 5.66
C MET A 144 11.37 -46.45 5.00
N ALA A 145 12.25 -46.89 4.09
CA ALA A 145 13.23 -46.00 3.44
C ALA A 145 12.61 -44.97 2.48
N GLY A 146 11.36 -45.18 2.05
CA GLY A 146 10.56 -44.20 1.33
C GLY A 146 10.14 -42.97 2.15
N GLN A 147 10.12 -43.06 3.49
CA GLN A 147 9.65 -41.99 4.38
C GLN A 147 10.50 -40.70 4.25
N LEU A 148 9.83 -39.54 4.18
CA LEU A 148 10.46 -38.24 4.38
C LEU A 148 10.89 -38.07 5.86
N ILE A 149 12.21 -37.95 6.07
CA ILE A 149 12.79 -37.62 7.36
C ILE A 149 13.24 -36.17 7.34
N TYR A 150 12.69 -35.35 8.23
CA TYR A 150 12.99 -33.92 8.37
C TYR A 150 13.43 -33.63 9.81
N GLN A 151 14.54 -32.91 9.99
CA GLN A 151 15.17 -32.66 11.30
C GLN A 151 15.36 -33.96 12.14
N ASP A 152 15.77 -35.05 11.47
CA ASP A 152 15.90 -36.43 12.01
C ASP A 152 14.63 -37.06 12.60
N LYS A 153 13.45 -36.47 12.36
CA LYS A 153 12.12 -37.01 12.71
C LYS A 153 11.33 -37.48 11.47
N VAL A 154 10.31 -38.31 11.69
CA VAL A 154 9.32 -38.73 10.67
C VAL A 154 8.37 -37.59 10.36
N PHE A 155 8.38 -37.05 9.14
CA PHE A 155 7.44 -36.00 8.73
C PHE A 155 6.02 -36.58 8.53
N VAL A 156 4.99 -35.84 8.97
CA VAL A 156 3.57 -36.18 8.81
C VAL A 156 2.73 -34.90 8.74
N SER A 157 1.69 -34.89 7.90
CA SER A 157 0.73 -33.78 7.81
C SER A 157 -0.72 -34.28 7.95
N SER A 158 -1.68 -33.39 7.73
CA SER A 158 -3.10 -33.72 7.64
C SER A 158 -3.84 -32.75 6.74
N PHE A 159 -4.98 -33.20 6.20
CA PHE A 159 -6.05 -32.29 5.79
C PHE A 159 -7.00 -32.10 6.98
N VAL A 160 -7.16 -30.84 7.41
CA VAL A 160 -7.80 -30.41 8.67
C VAL A 160 -7.32 -31.23 9.90
N GLY A 161 -8.08 -31.22 11.00
CA GLY A 161 -7.75 -32.01 12.21
C GLY A 161 -7.31 -31.19 13.42
N ASP A 162 -7.73 -29.92 13.51
CA ASP A 162 -7.52 -29.01 14.64
C ASP A 162 -7.58 -29.70 16.02
N ASN A 163 -6.50 -29.55 16.80
CA ASN A 163 -6.33 -30.11 18.15
C ASN A 163 -6.19 -31.65 18.22
N MET A 164 -5.86 -32.33 17.12
CA MET A 164 -5.44 -33.74 17.13
C MET A 164 -4.25 -33.99 18.07
N ASP A 165 -4.29 -35.08 18.84
CA ASP A 165 -3.21 -35.49 19.75
C ASP A 165 -2.05 -36.16 19.01
N TRP A 166 -1.24 -35.34 18.34
CA TRP A 166 -0.05 -35.79 17.61
C TRP A 166 1.02 -36.40 18.53
N ARG A 167 1.14 -35.97 19.79
CA ARG A 167 2.12 -36.55 20.74
C ARG A 167 1.63 -37.88 21.33
N GLY A 168 0.33 -38.08 21.47
CA GLY A 168 -0.27 -39.40 21.70
C GLY A 168 -0.01 -40.35 20.53
N ALA A 169 -0.09 -39.87 19.28
CA ALA A 169 0.23 -40.67 18.10
C ALA A 169 1.73 -40.98 17.99
N GLU A 170 2.60 -40.02 18.31
CA GLU A 170 4.06 -40.21 18.46
C GLU A 170 4.34 -41.33 19.47
N ALA A 171 3.80 -41.22 20.69
CA ALA A 171 3.97 -42.20 21.76
C ALA A 171 3.39 -43.59 21.43
N ALA A 172 2.28 -43.66 20.69
CA ALA A 172 1.70 -44.92 20.22
C ALA A 172 2.56 -45.59 19.13
N SER A 173 3.17 -44.79 18.24
CA SER A 173 4.04 -45.28 17.18
C SER A 173 5.39 -45.81 17.72
N GLY A 174 5.95 -45.14 18.74
CA GLY A 174 7.30 -45.37 19.23
C GLY A 174 8.41 -44.76 18.37
N LEU A 175 8.06 -43.91 17.39
CA LEU A 175 8.95 -43.07 16.61
C LEU A 175 8.96 -41.63 17.17
N SER A 176 9.76 -40.72 16.61
CA SER A 176 9.57 -39.28 16.82
C SER A 176 9.14 -38.62 15.51
N ILE A 177 8.17 -37.72 15.59
CA ILE A 177 7.47 -37.14 14.44
C ILE A 177 7.60 -35.62 14.37
N PHE A 178 7.63 -35.12 13.14
CA PHE A 178 7.55 -33.70 12.80
C PHE A 178 6.13 -33.46 12.25
N ALA A 179 5.23 -32.99 13.10
CA ALA A 179 3.82 -32.84 12.75
C ALA A 179 3.55 -31.48 12.10
N CYS A 180 2.98 -31.51 10.89
CA CYS A 180 2.67 -30.35 10.05
C CYS A 180 1.20 -30.34 9.58
N PRO A 181 0.21 -30.30 10.49
CA PRO A 181 -1.19 -30.37 10.10
C PRO A 181 -1.68 -29.10 9.39
N ASN A 182 -2.68 -29.28 8.52
CA ASN A 182 -3.62 -28.21 8.18
C ASN A 182 -4.57 -27.96 9.35
N GLY A 183 -4.73 -26.71 9.78
CA GLY A 183 -5.61 -26.33 10.88
C GLY A 183 -5.59 -24.82 11.14
N GLN A 184 -6.60 -24.30 11.83
CA GLN A 184 -6.85 -22.87 11.89
C GLN A 184 -5.78 -22.11 12.69
N PRO A 185 -5.42 -20.85 12.31
CA PRO A 185 -4.40 -20.04 13.00
C PRO A 185 -4.56 -20.00 14.53
N GLY A 186 -5.79 -19.83 15.02
CA GLY A 186 -6.07 -19.78 16.46
C GLY A 186 -5.67 -21.05 17.23
N SER A 187 -5.75 -22.23 16.59
CA SER A 187 -5.44 -23.53 17.20
C SER A 187 -3.96 -23.68 17.56
N PHE A 188 -3.04 -23.17 16.73
CA PHE A 188 -1.59 -23.33 16.95
C PHE A 188 -1.08 -22.72 18.26
N ASN A 189 -1.82 -21.80 18.90
CA ASN A 189 -1.45 -21.20 20.17
C ASN A 189 -1.29 -22.20 21.33
N ASN A 190 -2.05 -23.31 21.31
CA ASN A 190 -2.02 -24.34 22.36
C ASN A 190 -1.78 -25.76 21.81
N TRP A 191 -1.57 -25.90 20.50
CA TRP A 191 -1.40 -27.19 19.83
C TRP A 191 0.08 -27.56 19.72
N ASP A 192 0.44 -28.70 20.33
CA ASP A 192 1.80 -29.26 20.31
C ASP A 192 2.09 -29.93 18.96
N VAL A 193 2.49 -29.11 17.99
CA VAL A 193 2.88 -29.48 16.62
C VAL A 193 4.14 -28.73 16.22
N ASP A 194 4.93 -29.34 15.34
CA ASP A 194 6.27 -28.85 14.95
C ASP A 194 6.20 -27.74 13.90
N CYS A 195 5.19 -27.77 13.03
CA CYS A 195 4.88 -26.76 12.03
C CYS A 195 3.37 -26.72 11.75
N GLY A 196 2.95 -25.86 10.82
CA GLY A 196 1.57 -25.80 10.34
C GLY A 196 1.50 -25.49 8.86
N MET A 197 0.42 -25.94 8.23
CA MET A 197 0.09 -25.75 6.83
C MET A 197 -1.23 -25.00 6.73
N SER A 198 -1.36 -24.06 5.79
CA SER A 198 -2.67 -23.55 5.38
C SER A 198 -3.13 -24.29 4.14
N TRP A 199 -4.37 -24.78 4.10
CA TRP A 199 -4.97 -25.21 2.84
C TRP A 199 -5.60 -24.03 2.09
N ASN A 200 -6.41 -23.25 2.81
CA ASN A 200 -7.21 -22.18 2.22
C ASN A 200 -6.38 -20.96 1.76
N ALA A 201 -5.06 -20.90 1.98
CA ALA A 201 -4.23 -19.83 1.43
C ALA A 201 -3.83 -20.06 -0.05
N ALA A 202 -4.13 -21.22 -0.64
CA ALA A 202 -3.77 -21.47 -2.05
C ALA A 202 -4.60 -20.66 -3.05
N TRP A 203 -5.79 -20.17 -2.65
CA TRP A 203 -6.80 -19.56 -3.53
C TRP A 203 -7.50 -18.36 -2.87
N PRO A 204 -7.99 -17.37 -3.64
CA PRO A 204 -8.80 -16.31 -3.08
C PRO A 204 -10.17 -16.85 -2.65
N ASN A 205 -10.44 -16.80 -1.36
CA ASN A 205 -11.72 -17.24 -0.77
C ASN A 205 -12.02 -16.51 0.54
N GLU A 206 -13.30 -16.38 0.85
CA GLU A 206 -13.79 -16.00 2.18
C GLU A 206 -14.61 -17.16 2.74
N GLY A 207 -14.21 -17.74 3.86
CA GLY A 207 -14.92 -18.88 4.47
C GLY A 207 -15.08 -20.10 3.54
N ASN A 208 -14.11 -20.36 2.64
CA ASN A 208 -14.19 -21.35 1.56
C ASN A 208 -15.34 -21.09 0.56
N GLN A 209 -15.77 -19.83 0.40
CA GLN A 209 -16.57 -19.37 -0.75
C GLN A 209 -15.70 -18.58 -1.72
N PRO A 210 -15.95 -18.68 -3.05
CA PRO A 210 -15.30 -17.84 -4.03
C PRO A 210 -15.53 -16.34 -3.79
N ILE A 211 -14.45 -15.57 -3.93
CA ILE A 211 -14.47 -14.10 -3.99
C ILE A 211 -13.85 -13.63 -5.31
N SER A 212 -14.16 -12.40 -5.72
CA SER A 212 -13.72 -11.83 -7.00
C SER A 212 -12.52 -10.89 -6.87
N ALA A 213 -11.52 -11.32 -6.08
CA ALA A 213 -10.27 -10.62 -5.85
C ALA A 213 -9.09 -11.59 -5.97
N ASN A 214 -7.87 -11.09 -6.15
CA ASN A 214 -6.67 -11.92 -6.24
C ASN A 214 -6.27 -12.52 -4.88
N ALA A 215 -5.51 -13.63 -4.89
CA ALA A 215 -5.01 -14.24 -3.65
C ALA A 215 -3.95 -13.34 -2.97
N THR A 216 -4.14 -12.99 -1.70
CA THR A 216 -3.17 -12.23 -0.91
C THR A 216 -2.33 -13.13 0.00
N ILE A 217 -1.29 -12.56 0.60
CA ILE A 217 -0.43 -13.22 1.60
C ILE A 217 -0.94 -13.08 3.04
N ASP A 218 -2.14 -12.56 3.27
CA ASP A 218 -2.57 -12.21 4.63
C ASP A 218 -2.93 -13.43 5.47
N LEU A 219 -3.43 -14.50 4.84
CA LEU A 219 -3.60 -15.77 5.52
C LEU A 219 -2.25 -16.44 5.78
N ASP A 220 -1.29 -16.36 4.85
CA ASP A 220 0.08 -16.86 5.07
C ASP A 220 0.75 -16.16 6.28
N LYS A 221 0.66 -14.83 6.36
CA LYS A 221 1.11 -14.04 7.52
C LYS A 221 0.45 -14.52 8.82
N MET A 222 -0.88 -14.67 8.83
CA MET A 222 -1.62 -15.14 10.03
C MET A 222 -1.18 -16.53 10.51
N TYR A 223 -0.80 -17.44 9.60
CA TYR A 223 -0.21 -18.73 9.99
C TYR A 223 1.20 -18.55 10.55
N MET A 224 2.06 -17.74 9.91
CA MET A 224 3.41 -17.45 10.41
C MET A 224 3.39 -16.83 11.82
N ASP A 225 2.52 -15.85 12.08
CA ASP A 225 2.37 -15.21 13.40
C ASP A 225 1.87 -16.18 14.48
N ALA A 226 0.96 -17.09 14.13
CA ALA A 226 0.46 -18.13 15.05
C ALA A 226 1.49 -19.25 15.32
N LEU A 227 2.34 -19.55 14.34
CA LEU A 227 3.39 -20.57 14.42
C LEU A 227 4.65 -20.05 15.14
N LYS A 228 4.96 -18.76 15.01
CA LYS A 228 6.11 -18.05 15.62
C LYS A 228 7.42 -18.59 15.03
N ASP A 229 8.31 -19.12 15.88
CA ASP A 229 9.59 -19.72 15.44
C ASP A 229 9.41 -21.09 14.74
N ARG A 230 8.19 -21.64 14.69
CA ARG A 230 7.89 -22.89 13.98
C ARG A 230 7.75 -22.66 12.47
N PRO A 231 8.23 -23.59 11.62
CA PRO A 231 8.07 -23.45 10.17
C PRO A 231 6.60 -23.35 9.74
N TYR A 232 6.35 -22.52 8.74
CA TYR A 232 5.12 -22.53 7.95
C TYR A 232 5.37 -23.28 6.64
N MET A 233 4.43 -24.17 6.28
CA MET A 233 4.40 -24.86 4.99
C MET A 233 3.28 -24.26 4.14
N ALA A 234 3.65 -23.43 3.17
CA ALA A 234 2.69 -22.63 2.43
C ALA A 234 2.09 -23.38 1.22
N PRO A 235 0.80 -23.18 0.91
CA PRO A 235 0.16 -23.81 -0.24
C PRO A 235 0.38 -23.00 -1.52
N ILE A 236 0.57 -23.70 -2.64
CA ILE A 236 0.62 -23.12 -3.98
C ILE A 236 -0.23 -23.98 -4.91
N SER A 237 -1.18 -23.37 -5.63
CA SER A 237 -2.08 -24.05 -6.57
C SER A 237 -2.14 -23.33 -7.92
N PRO A 238 -2.24 -24.03 -9.06
CA PRO A 238 -2.38 -23.40 -10.36
C PRO A 238 -3.81 -22.94 -10.69
N TRP A 239 -4.82 -23.64 -10.18
CA TRP A 239 -6.23 -23.46 -10.56
C TRP A 239 -7.17 -23.90 -9.44
N PHE A 240 -8.49 -23.76 -9.61
CA PHE A 240 -9.49 -24.51 -8.85
C PHE A 240 -10.81 -24.60 -9.61
N PHE A 241 -11.31 -25.81 -9.85
CA PHE A 241 -12.66 -26.01 -10.37
C PHE A 241 -13.21 -27.39 -10.02
N THR A 242 -14.43 -27.44 -9.50
CA THR A 242 -15.14 -28.67 -9.14
C THR A 242 -16.57 -28.63 -9.68
N HIS A 243 -17.09 -29.76 -10.17
CA HIS A 243 -18.37 -29.80 -10.90
C HIS A 243 -19.26 -31.02 -10.58
N PHE A 244 -19.31 -31.41 -9.30
CA PHE A 244 -20.12 -32.53 -8.85
C PHE A 244 -21.57 -32.11 -8.59
N GLY A 245 -22.50 -32.69 -9.36
CA GLY A 245 -23.93 -32.49 -9.21
C GLY A 245 -24.50 -32.96 -7.87
N GLY A 246 -25.74 -32.53 -7.56
CA GLY A 246 -26.43 -32.85 -6.31
C GLY A 246 -26.87 -34.32 -6.13
N ASP A 247 -26.66 -35.14 -7.16
CA ASP A 247 -26.75 -36.61 -7.15
C ASP A 247 -25.43 -37.30 -6.77
N THR A 248 -24.33 -36.54 -6.66
CA THR A 248 -22.99 -37.02 -6.28
C THR A 248 -22.48 -36.25 -5.06
N TYR A 249 -21.33 -35.57 -5.14
CA TYR A 249 -20.73 -34.85 -3.99
C TYR A 249 -21.33 -33.45 -3.75
N ASN A 250 -22.22 -32.95 -4.63
CA ASN A 250 -22.84 -31.63 -4.53
C ASN A 250 -21.80 -30.50 -4.33
N LYS A 251 -20.73 -30.53 -5.11
CA LYS A 251 -19.52 -29.71 -4.97
C LYS A 251 -19.23 -28.99 -6.29
N ASN A 252 -19.73 -27.77 -6.43
CA ASN A 252 -19.82 -27.05 -7.71
C ASN A 252 -19.40 -25.57 -7.61
N TRP A 253 -18.11 -25.28 -7.68
CA TRP A 253 -17.56 -23.92 -7.65
C TRP A 253 -16.16 -23.82 -8.31
N LEU A 254 -15.69 -22.58 -8.46
CA LEU A 254 -14.35 -22.21 -8.93
C LEU A 254 -13.84 -21.06 -8.06
N PHE A 255 -12.55 -21.02 -7.75
CA PHE A 255 -11.89 -19.83 -7.17
C PHE A 255 -11.21 -19.02 -8.28
N LEU A 256 -11.16 -17.69 -8.18
CA LEU A 256 -10.49 -16.85 -9.17
C LEU A 256 -9.02 -17.26 -9.30
N SER A 257 -8.67 -17.79 -10.48
CA SER A 257 -7.40 -18.50 -10.70
C SER A 257 -6.58 -17.98 -11.89
N ASP A 258 -7.10 -16.97 -12.60
CA ASP A 258 -6.62 -16.51 -13.91
C ASP A 258 -5.11 -16.20 -13.99
N THR A 259 -4.51 -15.66 -12.93
CA THR A 259 -3.06 -15.38 -12.82
C THR A 259 -2.41 -16.08 -11.62
N LEU A 260 -3.13 -17.00 -10.97
CA LEU A 260 -2.84 -17.46 -9.61
C LEU A 260 -1.48 -18.15 -9.46
N TYR A 261 -1.08 -18.96 -10.45
CA TYR A 261 0.07 -19.85 -10.26
C TYR A 261 1.39 -19.09 -10.09
N THR A 262 1.68 -18.14 -10.98
CA THR A 262 2.84 -17.25 -10.87
C THR A 262 2.73 -16.36 -9.64
N THR A 263 1.54 -15.79 -9.41
CA THR A 263 1.28 -14.90 -8.26
C THR A 263 1.58 -15.58 -6.92
N ARG A 264 1.10 -16.81 -6.69
CA ARG A 264 1.40 -17.57 -5.47
C ARG A 264 2.87 -17.96 -5.37
N TRP A 265 3.51 -18.35 -6.47
CA TRP A 265 4.95 -18.67 -6.46
C TRP A 265 5.82 -17.46 -6.10
N ASP A 266 5.64 -16.32 -6.77
CA ASP A 266 6.37 -15.09 -6.46
C ASP A 266 6.12 -14.63 -5.01
N GLN A 267 4.86 -14.67 -4.54
CA GLN A 267 4.52 -14.40 -3.13
C GLN A 267 5.29 -15.29 -2.15
N MET A 268 5.48 -16.58 -2.45
CA MET A 268 6.21 -17.50 -1.55
C MET A 268 7.73 -17.30 -1.61
N LEU A 269 8.28 -16.86 -2.75
CA LEU A 269 9.66 -16.38 -2.83
C LEU A 269 9.84 -15.11 -1.99
N ASP A 270 8.93 -14.13 -2.11
CA ASP A 270 9.01 -12.85 -1.41
C ASP A 270 8.76 -12.96 0.11
N LEU A 271 7.87 -13.85 0.57
CA LEU A 271 7.83 -14.25 1.99
C LEU A 271 9.09 -15.04 2.40
N GLY A 272 9.65 -15.84 1.48
CA GLY A 272 10.83 -16.67 1.74
C GLY A 272 10.56 -17.85 2.68
N VAL A 273 9.35 -18.43 2.62
CA VAL A 273 8.85 -19.48 3.53
C VAL A 273 9.75 -20.72 3.63
N GLY A 274 9.66 -21.48 4.72
CA GLY A 274 10.53 -22.64 4.98
C GLY A 274 10.20 -23.86 4.11
N ALA A 275 8.91 -24.12 3.88
CA ALA A 275 8.44 -25.21 3.05
C ALA A 275 7.25 -24.76 2.19
N VAL A 276 7.03 -25.44 1.07
CA VAL A 276 5.84 -25.30 0.24
C VAL A 276 5.25 -26.67 -0.09
N GLU A 277 3.91 -26.74 -0.14
CA GLU A 277 3.19 -27.92 -0.64
C GLU A 277 2.33 -27.51 -1.84
N ILE A 278 2.61 -28.13 -3.00
CA ILE A 278 1.85 -27.88 -4.23
C ILE A 278 0.51 -28.61 -4.13
N LEU A 279 -0.58 -27.86 -4.27
CA LEU A 279 -1.96 -28.35 -4.30
C LEU A 279 -2.42 -28.36 -5.76
N THR A 280 -2.41 -29.50 -6.45
CA THR A 280 -2.02 -30.85 -6.03
C THR A 280 -1.24 -31.55 -7.16
N TRP A 281 -0.77 -32.77 -6.91
CA TRP A 281 -0.22 -33.63 -7.95
C TRP A 281 -1.33 -34.22 -8.83
N ASN A 282 -2.34 -34.89 -8.24
CA ASN A 282 -3.33 -35.70 -8.97
C ASN A 282 -4.81 -35.43 -8.61
N ASP A 283 -5.17 -34.30 -8.00
CA ASP A 283 -6.60 -34.02 -7.75
C ASP A 283 -7.31 -33.51 -9.02
N TYR A 284 -7.76 -34.47 -9.82
CA TYR A 284 -8.59 -34.26 -10.99
C TYR A 284 -10.02 -33.79 -10.64
N GLY A 285 -10.50 -34.04 -9.42
CA GLY A 285 -11.83 -33.65 -8.96
C GLY A 285 -11.98 -32.15 -8.75
N GLU A 286 -10.91 -31.52 -8.29
CA GLU A 286 -10.85 -30.09 -7.97
C GLU A 286 -9.98 -29.28 -8.97
N ALA A 287 -9.56 -29.97 -10.03
CA ALA A 287 -8.97 -29.42 -11.25
C ALA A 287 -7.68 -28.60 -11.05
N HIS A 288 -6.87 -28.99 -10.06
CA HIS A 288 -5.62 -28.31 -9.71
C HIS A 288 -4.39 -29.23 -9.69
N TYR A 289 -4.49 -30.36 -10.39
CA TYR A 289 -3.37 -31.26 -10.64
C TYR A 289 -2.26 -30.60 -11.48
N ILE A 290 -1.01 -31.02 -11.28
CA ILE A 290 0.12 -30.79 -12.19
C ILE A 290 0.77 -32.09 -12.69
N GLY A 291 0.35 -33.24 -12.14
CA GLY A 291 0.74 -34.58 -12.60
C GLY A 291 0.10 -34.93 -13.96
N PRO A 292 0.49 -36.07 -14.54
CA PRO A 292 -0.06 -36.54 -15.82
C PRO A 292 -1.54 -36.90 -15.71
N LEU A 293 -2.24 -36.93 -16.86
CA LEU A 293 -3.53 -37.58 -16.99
C LEU A 293 -3.37 -39.08 -17.26
N HIS A 294 -4.31 -39.89 -16.75
CA HIS A 294 -4.39 -41.33 -17.05
C HIS A 294 -5.70 -41.64 -17.83
N PRO A 295 -5.83 -41.22 -19.10
CA PRO A 295 -7.11 -41.33 -19.84
C PRO A 295 -7.59 -42.77 -20.07
N GLU A 296 -6.67 -43.74 -19.95
CA GLU A 296 -6.90 -45.19 -20.09
C GLU A 296 -7.47 -45.85 -18.83
N ASP A 297 -7.50 -45.16 -17.68
CA ASP A 297 -8.08 -45.68 -16.43
C ASP A 297 -9.05 -44.69 -15.80
N GLU A 298 -10.35 -44.89 -16.04
CA GLU A 298 -11.41 -44.01 -15.52
C GLU A 298 -11.60 -44.09 -13.99
N HIS A 299 -10.94 -45.03 -13.29
CA HIS A 299 -11.07 -45.17 -11.83
C HIS A 299 -10.28 -44.12 -11.05
N VAL A 300 -9.17 -43.59 -11.60
CA VAL A 300 -8.34 -42.59 -10.91
C VAL A 300 -8.94 -41.19 -10.89
N TYR A 301 -10.16 -41.02 -11.43
CA TYR A 301 -10.92 -39.79 -11.41
C TYR A 301 -12.05 -39.89 -10.39
N ALA A 302 -12.11 -38.94 -9.44
CA ALA A 302 -13.13 -38.94 -8.39
C ALA A 302 -14.56 -39.02 -8.97
N GLY A 303 -15.34 -40.02 -8.53
CA GLY A 303 -16.68 -40.31 -9.05
C GLY A 303 -16.73 -41.12 -10.36
N GLY A 304 -15.59 -41.60 -10.85
CA GLY A 304 -15.48 -42.54 -11.97
C GLY A 304 -16.05 -41.99 -13.30
N PRO A 305 -16.64 -42.86 -14.16
CA PRO A 305 -17.22 -42.48 -15.46
C PRO A 305 -18.28 -41.36 -15.39
N THR A 306 -18.87 -41.14 -14.21
CA THR A 306 -19.89 -40.11 -13.95
C THR A 306 -19.36 -38.82 -13.34
N GLY A 307 -18.12 -38.83 -12.83
CA GLY A 307 -17.48 -37.72 -12.11
C GLY A 307 -16.40 -37.01 -12.93
N ALA A 308 -15.25 -36.80 -12.30
CA ALA A 308 -14.22 -35.84 -12.74
C ALA A 308 -13.63 -36.08 -14.14
N VAL A 309 -13.69 -37.32 -14.65
CA VAL A 309 -13.25 -37.65 -16.02
C VAL A 309 -13.97 -36.80 -17.08
N LYS A 310 -15.20 -36.34 -16.79
CA LYS A 310 -16.00 -35.48 -17.67
C LYS A 310 -15.37 -34.12 -17.98
N TRP A 311 -14.59 -33.56 -17.05
CA TRP A 311 -13.98 -32.23 -17.22
C TRP A 311 -12.44 -32.24 -17.30
N THR A 312 -11.81 -33.38 -17.04
CA THR A 312 -10.35 -33.55 -17.09
C THR A 312 -9.85 -34.37 -18.28
N ARG A 313 -10.70 -35.19 -18.92
CA ARG A 313 -10.35 -35.88 -20.17
C ARG A 313 -10.01 -34.86 -21.26
N GLY A 314 -8.76 -34.88 -21.73
CA GLY A 314 -8.28 -33.96 -22.76
C GLY A 314 -7.84 -32.59 -22.26
N MET A 315 -7.70 -32.41 -20.94
CA MET A 315 -7.20 -31.17 -20.31
C MET A 315 -5.83 -31.40 -19.66
N PRO A 316 -4.74 -31.57 -20.45
CA PRO A 316 -3.41 -31.70 -19.89
C PRO A 316 -3.02 -30.45 -19.11
N HIS A 317 -2.38 -30.65 -17.96
CA HIS A 317 -1.79 -29.60 -17.12
C HIS A 317 -0.25 -29.64 -17.17
N ASP A 318 0.29 -30.49 -18.05
CA ASP A 318 1.68 -30.97 -18.03
C ASP A 318 2.73 -29.87 -18.14
N ALA A 319 2.49 -28.86 -18.98
CA ALA A 319 3.42 -27.73 -19.18
C ALA A 319 3.50 -26.77 -17.99
N LEU A 320 2.57 -26.84 -17.01
CA LEU A 320 2.73 -26.09 -15.76
C LEU A 320 4.00 -26.52 -15.03
N ARG A 321 4.43 -27.79 -15.18
CA ARG A 321 5.60 -28.36 -14.51
C ARG A 321 6.92 -27.69 -14.90
N ASP A 322 7.03 -27.19 -16.13
CA ASP A 322 8.23 -26.52 -16.62
C ASP A 322 8.38 -25.13 -15.97
N VAL A 323 7.26 -24.42 -15.80
CA VAL A 323 7.18 -23.21 -14.95
C VAL A 323 7.50 -23.56 -13.49
N THR A 324 6.93 -24.65 -12.96
CA THR A 324 7.18 -25.12 -11.58
C THR A 324 8.67 -25.38 -11.32
N ALA A 325 9.39 -25.95 -12.28
CA ALA A 325 10.80 -26.32 -12.12
C ALA A 325 11.70 -25.10 -11.84
N GLU A 326 11.47 -23.98 -12.54
CA GLU A 326 12.22 -22.74 -12.35
C GLU A 326 11.91 -22.07 -11.01
N TYR A 327 10.64 -22.08 -10.58
CA TYR A 327 10.27 -21.58 -9.25
C TYR A 327 10.79 -22.46 -8.11
N ILE A 328 10.76 -23.79 -8.24
CA ILE A 328 11.37 -24.73 -7.27
C ILE A 328 12.87 -24.47 -7.15
N LYS A 329 13.56 -24.26 -8.27
CA LYS A 329 14.98 -23.93 -8.34
C LYS A 329 15.28 -22.61 -7.61
N ALA A 330 14.54 -21.55 -7.88
CA ALA A 330 14.67 -20.26 -7.20
C ALA A 330 14.38 -20.37 -5.69
N PHE A 331 13.30 -21.04 -5.32
CA PHE A 331 12.91 -21.29 -3.92
C PHE A 331 14.01 -22.01 -3.14
N LYS A 332 14.61 -23.06 -3.72
CA LYS A 332 15.70 -23.83 -3.10
C LYS A 332 17.05 -23.09 -3.09
N ALA A 333 17.24 -22.12 -3.99
CA ALA A 333 18.37 -21.18 -3.93
C ALA A 333 18.16 -20.06 -2.89
N GLY A 334 16.93 -19.85 -2.41
CA GLY A 334 16.57 -18.72 -1.55
C GLY A 334 16.44 -17.40 -2.30
N GLU A 335 16.23 -17.46 -3.62
CA GLU A 335 16.05 -16.31 -4.50
C GLU A 335 14.67 -15.67 -4.33
N LYS A 336 14.55 -14.37 -4.64
CA LYS A 336 13.30 -13.60 -4.50
C LYS A 336 12.43 -13.58 -5.77
N LYS A 337 12.98 -13.95 -6.93
CA LYS A 337 12.28 -14.06 -8.21
C LYS A 337 12.86 -15.21 -9.01
N ALA A 338 12.03 -15.91 -9.78
CA ALA A 338 12.49 -16.96 -10.67
C ALA A 338 13.06 -16.38 -11.99
N THR A 339 14.01 -17.11 -12.58
CA THR A 339 14.60 -16.80 -13.89
C THR A 339 14.40 -17.96 -14.86
N ALA A 340 13.85 -17.69 -16.04
CA ALA A 340 13.80 -18.67 -17.12
C ALA A 340 15.21 -19.01 -17.64
N SER A 341 15.53 -20.31 -17.74
CA SER A 341 16.77 -20.81 -18.36
C SER A 341 16.60 -21.24 -19.82
N VAL A 342 15.36 -21.32 -20.31
CA VAL A 342 14.98 -21.56 -21.71
C VAL A 342 13.91 -20.57 -22.15
N ASP A 343 13.83 -20.30 -23.46
CA ASP A 343 12.71 -19.54 -24.03
C ASP A 343 11.54 -20.51 -24.30
N GLU A 344 10.43 -20.35 -23.58
CA GLU A 344 9.20 -21.15 -23.71
C GLU A 344 7.94 -20.30 -23.40
N LEU A 345 6.83 -20.57 -24.10
CA LEU A 345 5.51 -20.05 -23.76
C LEU A 345 4.63 -21.17 -23.23
N VAL A 346 4.22 -21.13 -21.96
CA VAL A 346 3.23 -22.05 -21.39
C VAL A 346 1.88 -21.35 -21.40
N TYR A 347 0.94 -21.83 -22.22
CA TYR A 347 -0.35 -21.18 -22.45
C TYR A 347 -1.50 -21.96 -21.82
N TYR A 348 -2.54 -21.26 -21.36
CA TYR A 348 -3.74 -21.89 -20.82
C TYR A 348 -5.01 -21.08 -21.02
N TYR A 349 -6.15 -21.79 -21.09
CA TYR A 349 -7.49 -21.23 -21.25
C TYR A 349 -8.57 -22.28 -20.99
N ARG A 350 -9.79 -21.83 -20.68
CA ARG A 350 -10.98 -22.69 -20.58
C ARG A 350 -11.44 -23.12 -21.99
N PRO A 351 -12.00 -24.34 -22.18
CA PRO A 351 -12.47 -24.83 -23.49
C PRO A 351 -13.59 -23.97 -24.12
N ASN A 352 -14.27 -23.17 -23.29
CA ASN A 352 -15.46 -22.43 -23.63
C ASN A 352 -15.47 -21.06 -22.92
N PRO A 353 -15.98 -19.99 -23.58
CA PRO A 353 -16.32 -18.74 -22.90
C PRO A 353 -17.34 -18.99 -21.78
N LYS A 354 -17.32 -18.19 -20.70
CA LYS A 354 -18.24 -18.39 -19.56
C LYS A 354 -19.71 -18.21 -19.96
N GLY A 355 -19.97 -17.45 -21.03
CA GLY A 355 -21.28 -17.31 -21.68
C GLY A 355 -21.75 -18.50 -22.53
N ALA A 356 -20.94 -19.56 -22.73
CA ALA A 356 -21.23 -20.67 -23.64
C ALA A 356 -22.57 -21.38 -23.35
N SER A 357 -23.18 -21.89 -24.44
CA SER A 357 -24.47 -22.60 -24.43
C SER A 357 -24.26 -24.10 -24.31
N CYS A 358 -24.47 -24.65 -23.12
CA CYS A 358 -24.11 -26.04 -22.82
C CYS A 358 -25.28 -26.90 -22.35
N THR A 359 -25.22 -28.21 -22.63
CA THR A 359 -26.32 -29.16 -22.40
C THR A 359 -26.29 -29.84 -21.03
N ASP A 360 -25.45 -29.34 -20.12
CA ASP A 360 -25.21 -29.95 -18.82
C ASP A 360 -26.44 -29.86 -17.89
N PRO A 361 -26.89 -30.96 -17.25
CA PRO A 361 -27.89 -30.89 -16.17
C PRO A 361 -27.37 -30.21 -14.88
N VAL A 362 -26.06 -30.07 -14.70
CA VAL A 362 -25.44 -29.35 -13.57
C VAL A 362 -25.33 -27.86 -13.91
N ALA A 363 -25.81 -27.00 -13.02
CA ALA A 363 -25.71 -25.55 -13.18
C ALA A 363 -24.25 -25.07 -13.20
N LYS A 364 -23.96 -23.91 -13.81
CA LYS A 364 -22.61 -23.33 -13.82
C LYS A 364 -22.06 -23.16 -12.40
N PRO A 365 -20.74 -23.34 -12.17
CA PRO A 365 -20.14 -23.31 -10.85
C PRO A 365 -20.32 -21.94 -10.17
N ASN A 366 -20.42 -21.92 -8.83
CA ASN A 366 -20.28 -20.66 -8.10
C ASN A 366 -18.89 -20.05 -8.39
N GLY A 367 -18.80 -18.74 -8.58
CA GLY A 367 -17.58 -18.05 -9.03
C GLY A 367 -17.31 -18.09 -10.55
N ALA A 368 -18.16 -18.73 -11.37
CA ALA A 368 -18.02 -18.77 -12.84
C ALA A 368 -17.86 -17.39 -13.50
N ASP A 369 -18.47 -16.35 -12.91
CA ASP A 369 -18.45 -14.99 -13.45
C ASP A 369 -17.17 -14.21 -13.11
N PHE A 370 -16.34 -14.68 -12.17
CA PHE A 370 -15.13 -13.96 -11.73
C PHE A 370 -13.96 -14.10 -12.71
N VAL A 371 -13.89 -15.23 -13.44
CA VAL A 371 -12.82 -15.47 -14.43
C VAL A 371 -13.06 -14.72 -15.73
N ALA A 372 -11.99 -14.26 -16.36
CA ALA A 372 -12.01 -13.59 -17.65
C ALA A 372 -12.24 -14.59 -18.79
N ASP A 373 -12.98 -14.17 -19.82
CA ASP A 373 -12.96 -14.83 -21.13
C ASP A 373 -11.69 -14.38 -21.86
N ALA A 374 -10.56 -14.93 -21.42
CA ALA A 374 -9.21 -14.65 -21.89
C ALA A 374 -8.42 -15.92 -22.20
N VAL A 375 -7.34 -15.75 -22.95
CA VAL A 375 -6.31 -16.76 -23.19
C VAL A 375 -5.00 -16.26 -22.59
N PHE A 376 -4.41 -17.06 -21.71
CA PHE A 376 -3.26 -16.71 -20.90
C PHE A 376 -1.98 -17.36 -21.43
N VAL A 377 -0.85 -16.69 -21.22
CA VAL A 377 0.50 -17.19 -21.53
C VAL A 377 1.45 -16.80 -20.42
N ILE A 378 2.04 -17.79 -19.74
CA ILE A 378 3.25 -17.62 -18.94
C ILE A 378 4.43 -17.67 -19.90
N ALA A 379 5.01 -16.50 -20.18
CA ALA A 379 6.24 -16.39 -20.95
C ALA A 379 7.44 -16.64 -20.04
N MET A 380 8.18 -17.70 -20.31
CA MET A 380 9.52 -17.95 -19.78
C MET A 380 10.53 -17.40 -20.79
N ALA A 381 11.18 -16.29 -20.47
CA ALA A 381 12.02 -15.53 -21.39
C ALA A 381 13.44 -15.33 -20.84
N THR A 382 14.44 -15.87 -21.54
CA THR A 382 15.87 -15.75 -21.16
C THR A 382 16.44 -14.35 -21.37
N ALA A 383 15.81 -13.58 -22.27
CA ALA A 383 16.07 -12.18 -22.57
C ALA A 383 14.75 -11.52 -23.00
N PRO A 384 14.60 -10.19 -22.92
CA PRO A 384 13.36 -9.51 -23.31
C PRO A 384 12.92 -9.85 -24.73
N GLY A 385 11.62 -9.72 -24.98
CA GLY A 385 11.01 -10.01 -26.28
C GLY A 385 9.53 -9.67 -26.27
N LYS A 386 8.79 -10.21 -27.23
CA LYS A 386 7.38 -9.88 -27.46
C LYS A 386 6.58 -11.15 -27.73
N VAL A 387 5.62 -11.43 -26.86
CA VAL A 387 4.60 -12.47 -27.02
C VAL A 387 3.55 -11.99 -28.01
N VAL A 388 3.09 -12.87 -28.88
CA VAL A 388 2.03 -12.63 -29.85
C VAL A 388 0.96 -13.70 -29.65
N ILE A 389 -0.26 -13.30 -29.33
CA ILE A 389 -1.40 -14.20 -29.08
C ILE A 389 -2.46 -13.92 -30.14
N THR A 390 -2.86 -14.94 -30.90
CA THR A 390 -4.01 -14.86 -31.82
C THR A 390 -5.06 -15.86 -31.40
N SER A 391 -6.23 -15.36 -31.01
CA SER A 391 -7.29 -16.16 -30.40
C SER A 391 -8.52 -16.25 -31.31
N GLY A 392 -8.74 -17.40 -31.94
CA GLY A 392 -9.87 -17.64 -32.83
C GLY A 392 -9.92 -16.65 -34.01
N GLY A 393 -11.04 -15.95 -34.14
CA GLY A 393 -11.22 -14.87 -35.13
C GLY A 393 -10.71 -13.49 -34.70
N ASN A 394 -10.12 -13.34 -33.51
CA ASN A 394 -9.65 -12.05 -32.99
C ASN A 394 -8.35 -11.60 -33.71
N ALA A 395 -8.09 -10.29 -33.70
CA ALA A 395 -6.79 -9.76 -34.13
C ALA A 395 -5.68 -10.23 -33.18
N ALA A 396 -4.46 -10.37 -33.71
CA ALA A 396 -3.28 -10.69 -32.91
C ALA A 396 -3.00 -9.59 -31.88
N VAL A 397 -2.76 -9.98 -30.63
CA VAL A 397 -2.35 -9.11 -29.54
C VAL A 397 -0.84 -9.28 -29.33
N GLU A 398 -0.10 -8.18 -29.39
CA GLU A 398 1.37 -8.15 -29.22
C GLU A 398 1.73 -7.50 -27.89
N ILE A 399 2.46 -8.23 -27.02
CA ILE A 399 2.76 -7.83 -25.65
C ILE A 399 4.27 -7.98 -25.41
N ASP A 400 4.94 -6.87 -25.09
CA ASP A 400 6.36 -6.89 -24.72
C ASP A 400 6.54 -7.46 -23.30
N VAL A 401 7.51 -8.35 -23.12
CA VAL A 401 7.82 -9.02 -21.85
C VAL A 401 9.31 -8.90 -21.50
N PRO A 402 9.64 -8.76 -20.20
CA PRO A 402 11.03 -8.71 -19.74
C PRO A 402 11.70 -10.09 -19.81
N ALA A 403 12.97 -10.16 -19.42
CA ALA A 403 13.58 -11.44 -19.05
C ALA A 403 13.06 -11.90 -17.69
N GLY A 404 12.82 -13.21 -17.52
CA GLY A 404 12.23 -13.81 -16.32
C GLY A 404 11.05 -14.70 -16.66
N ILE A 405 10.10 -14.79 -15.74
CA ILE A 405 8.79 -15.42 -15.94
C ILE A 405 7.74 -14.31 -15.87
N THR A 406 6.77 -14.28 -16.78
CA THR A 406 5.71 -13.24 -16.79
C THR A 406 4.43 -13.77 -17.40
N THR A 407 3.31 -13.65 -16.68
CA THR A 407 1.97 -13.99 -17.20
C THR A 407 1.40 -12.81 -17.98
N VAL A 408 0.95 -13.07 -19.21
CA VAL A 408 0.25 -12.12 -20.08
C VAL A 408 -1.03 -12.74 -20.63
N GLN A 409 -1.97 -11.93 -21.14
CA GLN A 409 -3.28 -12.41 -21.60
C GLN A 409 -3.76 -11.69 -22.86
N ALA A 410 -4.65 -12.33 -23.63
CA ALA A 410 -5.40 -11.73 -24.72
C ALA A 410 -6.89 -12.10 -24.64
N PRO A 411 -7.82 -11.30 -25.21
CA PRO A 411 -9.25 -11.63 -25.22
C PRO A 411 -9.54 -12.95 -25.95
N MET A 412 -10.35 -13.80 -25.34
CA MET A 412 -10.73 -15.10 -25.90
C MET A 412 -11.56 -14.94 -27.18
N GLY A 413 -11.23 -15.75 -28.18
CA GLY A 413 -11.93 -15.85 -29.45
C GLY A 413 -12.14 -17.32 -29.84
N VAL A 414 -13.33 -17.58 -30.38
CA VAL A 414 -13.81 -18.92 -30.77
C VAL A 414 -13.03 -19.46 -31.97
N GLY A 415 -12.68 -20.75 -31.91
CA GLY A 415 -11.87 -21.46 -32.90
C GLY A 415 -10.44 -21.70 -32.40
N LYS A 416 -9.50 -21.73 -33.34
CA LYS A 416 -8.10 -22.09 -33.09
C LYS A 416 -7.30 -21.02 -32.36
N GLN A 417 -6.41 -21.45 -31.47
CA GLN A 417 -5.50 -20.60 -30.70
C GLN A 417 -4.07 -20.75 -31.24
N SER A 418 -3.33 -19.64 -31.39
CA SER A 418 -1.93 -19.68 -31.82
C SER A 418 -1.08 -18.62 -31.13
N PHE A 419 0.19 -18.96 -30.94
CA PHE A 419 1.14 -18.23 -30.11
C PHE A 419 2.47 -18.08 -30.83
N ALA A 420 3.11 -16.93 -30.68
CA ALA A 420 4.50 -16.75 -31.08
C ALA A 420 5.25 -15.91 -30.05
N PHE A 421 6.58 -16.05 -30.04
CA PHE A 421 7.48 -15.18 -29.31
C PHE A 421 8.52 -14.64 -30.27
N THR A 422 8.73 -13.33 -30.23
CA THR A 422 9.60 -12.60 -31.14
C THR A 422 10.65 -11.80 -30.36
N ARG A 423 11.84 -11.66 -30.95
CA ARG A 423 12.94 -10.87 -30.40
C ARG A 423 13.67 -10.20 -31.56
N ASP A 424 13.96 -8.90 -31.44
CA ASP A 424 14.56 -8.08 -32.49
C ASP A 424 13.84 -8.15 -33.86
N GLY A 425 12.52 -8.37 -33.84
CA GLY A 425 11.68 -8.53 -35.04
C GLY A 425 11.76 -9.90 -35.72
N ALA A 426 12.45 -10.88 -35.14
CA ALA A 426 12.50 -12.27 -35.60
C ALA A 426 11.70 -13.19 -34.68
N THR A 427 10.98 -14.16 -35.26
CA THR A 427 10.31 -15.23 -34.49
C THR A 427 11.35 -16.17 -33.89
N VAL A 428 11.36 -16.27 -32.56
CA VAL A 428 12.18 -17.22 -31.78
C VAL A 428 11.51 -18.59 -31.76
N MET A 429 10.19 -18.59 -31.57
CA MET A 429 9.34 -19.78 -31.50
C MET A 429 7.91 -19.40 -31.84
N ASN A 430 7.14 -20.35 -32.41
CA ASN A 430 5.71 -20.21 -32.62
C ASN A 430 5.05 -21.59 -32.64
N GLY A 431 3.77 -21.64 -32.27
CA GLY A 431 3.00 -22.86 -32.20
C GLY A 431 1.51 -22.59 -32.22
N ASP A 432 0.76 -23.63 -32.53
CA ASP A 432 -0.69 -23.68 -32.45
C ASP A 432 -1.08 -24.52 -31.22
N SER A 433 -2.27 -24.30 -30.66
CA SER A 433 -2.82 -25.24 -29.68
C SER A 433 -3.65 -26.34 -30.34
N ASP A 434 -3.63 -27.52 -29.72
CA ASP A 434 -4.41 -28.70 -30.11
C ASP A 434 -5.91 -28.60 -29.77
N LEU A 435 -6.30 -27.72 -28.84
CA LEU A 435 -7.71 -27.51 -28.46
C LEU A 435 -8.29 -26.21 -29.03
N GLU A 436 -9.28 -26.31 -29.91
CA GLU A 436 -10.08 -25.14 -30.32
C GLU A 436 -11.14 -24.77 -29.26
N ILE A 437 -11.37 -23.47 -29.08
CA ILE A 437 -12.37 -22.92 -28.15
C ILE A 437 -13.74 -22.90 -28.83
N THR A 438 -14.79 -23.43 -28.19
CA THR A 438 -16.14 -23.52 -28.80
C THR A 438 -17.21 -22.71 -28.08
N GLU A 439 -18.28 -22.34 -28.78
CA GLU A 439 -19.46 -21.62 -28.21
C GLU A 439 -20.45 -22.55 -27.48
N THR A 440 -20.29 -23.86 -27.65
CA THR A 440 -21.21 -24.90 -27.17
C THR A 440 -20.44 -26.05 -26.54
N CYS A 441 -20.93 -26.56 -25.41
CA CYS A 441 -20.30 -27.66 -24.67
C CYS A 441 -21.28 -28.68 -24.10
N GLU A 442 -20.84 -29.91 -23.84
CA GLU A 442 -21.70 -30.95 -23.23
C GLU A 442 -21.75 -30.82 -21.69
N VAL A 443 -20.65 -30.34 -21.10
CA VAL A 443 -20.42 -30.21 -19.65
C VAL A 443 -19.95 -28.78 -19.38
N ASN A 444 -20.44 -28.10 -18.33
CA ASN A 444 -20.06 -26.72 -17.96
C ASN A 444 -18.60 -26.67 -17.43
N ASN A 445 -17.63 -26.91 -18.31
CA ASN A 445 -16.24 -27.15 -17.95
C ASN A 445 -15.46 -25.83 -17.77
N PHE A 446 -15.11 -25.52 -16.53
CA PHE A 446 -14.22 -24.41 -16.15
C PHE A 446 -12.83 -24.90 -15.72
N ASN A 447 -12.45 -26.13 -16.08
CA ASN A 447 -11.04 -26.53 -16.08
C ASN A 447 -10.31 -25.82 -17.24
N ILE A 448 -8.99 -25.73 -17.14
CA ILE A 448 -8.12 -25.20 -18.17
C ILE A 448 -7.51 -26.32 -19.02
N PHE A 449 -7.32 -26.05 -20.31
CA PHE A 449 -6.35 -26.75 -21.14
C PHE A 449 -5.01 -26.03 -20.99
N VAL A 450 -3.91 -26.76 -20.77
CA VAL A 450 -2.56 -26.19 -20.74
C VAL A 450 -1.69 -26.87 -21.80
N GLY A 451 -0.95 -26.07 -22.57
CA GLY A 451 0.09 -26.56 -23.48
C GLY A 451 1.30 -25.62 -23.49
N SER A 452 2.30 -25.92 -24.31
CA SER A 452 3.43 -25.01 -24.50
C SER A 452 3.98 -24.93 -25.91
N VAL A 453 4.74 -23.87 -26.16
CA VAL A 453 5.51 -23.63 -27.37
C VAL A 453 6.96 -23.43 -26.96
N THR A 454 7.85 -24.32 -27.40
CA THR A 454 9.29 -24.28 -27.11
C THR A 454 10.11 -23.84 -28.32
N GLY A 455 11.24 -23.17 -28.07
CA GLY A 455 12.26 -22.95 -29.10
C GLY A 455 12.82 -24.26 -29.67
N SER A 456 13.22 -24.25 -30.96
CA SER A 456 13.70 -25.46 -31.67
C SER A 456 15.14 -25.87 -31.30
N GLY A 457 15.37 -26.16 -30.02
CA GLY A 457 16.63 -26.68 -29.45
C GLY A 457 16.40 -28.00 -28.68
N SER A 458 17.01 -29.09 -29.15
CA SER A 458 16.70 -30.48 -28.77
C SER A 458 16.51 -30.79 -27.27
N ALA A 459 15.29 -31.18 -26.91
CA ALA A 459 14.95 -32.03 -25.77
C ALA A 459 14.55 -33.46 -26.27
N PRO A 460 14.63 -34.52 -25.44
CA PRO A 460 14.37 -35.89 -25.88
C PRO A 460 12.87 -36.20 -26.03
N ALA A 461 12.52 -37.05 -27.00
CA ALA A 461 11.14 -37.45 -27.27
C ALA A 461 10.52 -38.30 -26.14
N PRO A 462 9.19 -38.23 -25.92
CA PRO A 462 8.49 -39.03 -24.90
C PRO A 462 8.66 -40.56 -25.10
N PRO A 463 8.62 -41.35 -24.01
CA PRO A 463 8.76 -42.80 -24.08
C PRO A 463 7.51 -43.49 -24.66
N THR A 464 7.48 -43.70 -25.97
CA THR A 464 6.40 -44.46 -26.64
C THR A 464 6.45 -45.95 -26.29
N SER A 465 5.30 -46.56 -26.00
CA SER A 465 5.11 -48.02 -25.93
C SER A 465 3.68 -48.41 -26.36
N PRO A 466 3.44 -49.66 -26.79
CA PRO A 466 2.75 -49.83 -28.07
C PRO A 466 1.27 -50.26 -27.99
N THR A 467 0.38 -49.46 -28.58
CA THR A 467 -1.03 -49.82 -28.79
C THR A 467 -1.17 -50.77 -29.99
N THR A 468 -1.27 -52.08 -29.74
CA THR A 468 -1.66 -53.06 -30.77
C THR A 468 -3.16 -53.04 -30.99
N SER A 469 -3.62 -52.43 -32.09
CA SER A 469 -5.02 -52.50 -32.53
C SER A 469 -5.21 -53.56 -33.64
N PRO A 470 -6.16 -54.50 -33.52
CA PRO A 470 -6.42 -55.50 -34.55
C PRO A 470 -7.39 -55.00 -35.64
N ASP A 471 -6.93 -55.08 -36.89
CA ASP A 471 -7.64 -55.48 -38.13
C ASP A 471 -9.20 -55.48 -38.19
N ALA A 472 -9.89 -55.10 -39.27
CA ALA A 472 -9.55 -54.57 -40.62
C ALA A 472 -10.89 -54.41 -41.41
N PRO A 473 -10.95 -54.33 -42.77
CA PRO A 473 -10.10 -53.71 -43.81
C PRO A 473 -10.93 -52.61 -44.58
N ALA A 474 -10.63 -52.06 -45.78
CA ALA A 474 -9.70 -52.40 -46.86
C ALA A 474 -9.43 -51.23 -47.87
N GLN A 475 -8.44 -51.45 -48.75
CA GLN A 475 -8.27 -50.93 -50.13
C GLN A 475 -7.65 -49.52 -50.41
N THR A 476 -6.35 -49.54 -50.78
CA THR A 476 -5.72 -49.06 -52.05
C THR A 476 -6.12 -47.69 -52.66
N GLU A 477 -5.23 -46.83 -53.18
CA GLU A 477 -3.76 -46.83 -53.44
C GLU A 477 -3.30 -45.34 -53.69
N THR A 478 -2.06 -44.88 -53.95
CA THR A 478 -0.84 -45.45 -54.61
C THR A 478 0.46 -44.73 -54.15
N THR A 479 1.61 -45.07 -54.75
CA THR A 479 3.01 -44.58 -54.57
C THR A 479 3.35 -43.22 -55.24
N THR A 480 4.48 -42.50 -55.03
CA THR A 480 5.95 -42.84 -55.04
C THR A 480 6.78 -41.66 -54.42
N SER A 481 7.81 -41.82 -53.56
CA SER A 481 9.27 -42.16 -53.76
C SER A 481 10.17 -40.99 -54.26
N THR A 482 11.46 -40.75 -53.90
CA THR A 482 12.50 -41.51 -53.11
C THR A 482 13.76 -40.68 -52.70
N ASP A 483 14.48 -41.12 -51.65
CA ASP A 483 15.96 -41.08 -51.35
C ASP A 483 16.82 -39.80 -51.02
N ALA A 484 18.03 -40.04 -50.47
CA ALA A 484 19.04 -39.08 -49.88
C ALA A 484 20.50 -39.33 -50.42
N PRO A 485 21.67 -39.48 -49.70
CA PRO A 485 22.06 -39.36 -48.25
C PRO A 485 23.49 -38.76 -47.88
N ALA A 486 23.67 -38.40 -46.58
CA ALA A 486 24.84 -38.63 -45.67
C ALA A 486 26.28 -37.96 -45.74
N GLU A 487 26.95 -38.03 -44.56
CA GLU A 487 28.40 -38.01 -44.18
C GLU A 487 29.17 -36.72 -43.70
N THR A 488 30.30 -36.91 -42.97
CA THR A 488 31.04 -35.89 -42.15
C THR A 488 32.59 -36.19 -42.10
N PRO A 489 33.44 -36.32 -41.02
CA PRO A 489 33.42 -36.03 -39.54
C PRO A 489 34.75 -35.37 -38.97
N SER A 490 34.99 -35.43 -37.63
CA SER A 490 36.31 -35.39 -36.88
C SER A 490 37.04 -34.07 -36.53
N THR A 491 37.94 -33.95 -35.50
CA THR A 491 38.04 -34.38 -34.06
C THR A 491 39.35 -33.84 -33.38
N THR A 492 39.41 -33.65 -32.03
CA THR A 492 40.68 -33.45 -31.23
C THR A 492 40.50 -33.66 -29.69
N THR A 493 41.54 -33.50 -28.83
CA THR A 493 41.53 -33.78 -27.35
C THR A 493 42.77 -33.16 -26.61
N THR A 494 42.98 -33.44 -25.28
CA THR A 494 44.16 -33.22 -24.34
C THR A 494 44.11 -32.06 -23.31
N THR A 495 44.69 -32.10 -22.08
CA THR A 495 44.70 -33.10 -20.94
C THR A 495 45.37 -32.53 -19.64
N ASP A 496 45.08 -33.15 -18.47
CA ASP A 496 45.86 -33.26 -17.20
C ASP A 496 45.96 -32.12 -16.13
N ALA A 497 46.31 -32.53 -14.89
CA ALA A 497 46.36 -31.78 -13.60
C ALA A 497 47.59 -32.28 -12.74
N PRO A 498 47.71 -32.24 -11.37
CA PRO A 498 47.03 -31.51 -10.26
C PRO A 498 48.02 -30.90 -9.18
N ALA A 499 47.53 -30.43 -8.01
CA ALA A 499 48.01 -30.75 -6.62
C ALA A 499 48.03 -29.62 -5.52
N GLU A 500 47.91 -30.07 -4.26
CA GLU A 500 48.24 -29.46 -2.93
C GLU A 500 47.34 -28.40 -2.23
N THR A 501 47.61 -28.20 -0.92
CA THR A 501 46.60 -28.02 0.17
C THR A 501 47.08 -27.04 1.28
N PRO A 502 46.20 -26.23 1.93
CA PRO A 502 46.61 -25.17 2.88
C PRO A 502 46.64 -25.54 4.39
N SER A 503 47.36 -24.70 5.18
CA SER A 503 47.49 -24.68 6.66
C SER A 503 48.38 -23.45 7.05
N THR A 504 48.47 -22.82 8.24
CA THR A 504 47.83 -22.83 9.60
C THR A 504 48.43 -21.63 10.41
N THR A 505 47.89 -21.00 11.48
CA THR A 505 46.62 -21.13 12.23
C THR A 505 46.23 -19.83 13.02
N THR A 506 45.04 -19.86 13.62
CA THR A 506 44.44 -19.15 14.81
C THR A 506 45.37 -18.75 16.00
N THR A 507 45.00 -17.95 17.03
CA THR A 507 43.74 -17.21 17.41
C THR A 507 44.03 -15.71 17.69
N SER A 508 43.88 -14.99 18.84
CA SER A 508 43.36 -15.11 20.24
C SER A 508 43.29 -13.66 20.85
N GLN A 509 42.66 -13.28 22.00
CA GLN A 509 41.85 -13.93 23.05
C GLN A 509 41.14 -12.87 23.96
N GLU A 510 39.95 -13.21 24.51
CA GLU A 510 39.43 -12.94 25.90
C GLU A 510 39.22 -11.51 26.50
N SER A 511 38.31 -11.28 27.48
CA SER A 511 37.39 -12.17 28.23
C SER A 511 36.09 -11.49 28.75
N THR A 512 35.03 -12.29 28.92
CA THR A 512 33.82 -12.11 29.79
C THR A 512 34.18 -12.20 31.31
N PRO A 513 33.29 -12.07 32.35
CA PRO A 513 31.82 -12.31 32.38
C PRO A 513 30.88 -11.50 33.36
N ALA A 514 29.57 -11.79 33.24
CA ALA A 514 28.51 -11.91 34.28
C ALA A 514 28.21 -10.83 35.37
N THR A 515 27.04 -10.19 35.21
CA THR A 515 25.92 -9.98 36.19
C THR A 515 26.14 -9.41 37.60
N THR A 516 25.46 -8.29 37.93
CA THR A 516 24.58 -8.06 39.13
C THR A 516 23.92 -6.66 39.05
N GLU A 517 22.67 -6.50 39.49
CA GLU A 517 21.89 -5.25 39.45
C GLU A 517 22.11 -4.33 40.68
N THR A 518 21.97 -3.00 40.52
CA THR A 518 21.25 -2.15 41.52
C THR A 518 20.83 -0.75 40.98
N SER A 519 19.54 -0.61 40.65
CA SER A 519 18.67 0.59 40.78
C SER A 519 19.17 2.03 40.52
N THR A 520 18.70 2.61 39.40
CA THR A 520 17.85 3.85 39.35
C THR A 520 18.50 5.24 39.63
N PRO A 521 18.11 6.36 38.94
CA PRO A 521 17.12 6.51 37.86
C PRO A 521 17.68 6.96 36.49
N ALA A 522 16.87 6.78 35.45
CA ALA A 522 16.99 7.47 34.15
C ALA A 522 15.60 7.99 33.73
N PRO A 523 15.49 9.11 32.99
CA PRO A 523 14.30 9.44 32.20
C PRO A 523 14.11 8.43 31.05
N PRO A 524 12.89 8.28 30.50
CA PRO A 524 12.48 7.06 29.80
C PRO A 524 12.84 7.01 28.31
N SER A 525 12.78 5.79 27.77
CA SER A 525 12.81 5.46 26.35
C SER A 525 11.41 5.47 25.72
N GLY A 526 11.28 6.02 24.51
CA GLY A 526 10.07 5.90 23.69
C GLY A 526 10.11 6.85 22.49
N ALA A 527 9.57 6.43 21.35
CA ALA A 527 9.38 7.26 20.15
C ALA A 527 7.88 7.44 19.92
N THR A 528 7.29 8.48 20.52
CA THR A 528 5.85 8.75 20.53
C THR A 528 5.62 10.25 20.55
N GLY A 529 4.96 10.81 19.53
CA GLY A 529 4.73 12.27 19.48
C GLY A 529 3.93 12.81 18.28
N ARG A 530 3.80 12.02 17.20
CA ARG A 530 2.88 12.25 16.08
C ARG A 530 2.14 10.96 15.77
N LEU A 531 0.81 11.00 15.79
CA LEU A 531 -0.05 9.85 15.47
C LEU A 531 -1.11 10.25 14.43
N VAL A 532 -1.54 9.28 13.62
CA VAL A 532 -2.62 9.43 12.65
C VAL A 532 -3.75 8.49 13.03
N PHE A 533 -4.96 9.04 13.16
CA PHE A 533 -6.18 8.27 13.38
C PHE A 533 -7.08 8.38 12.16
N SER A 534 -8.02 7.45 12.01
CA SER A 534 -9.14 7.62 11.07
C SER A 534 -10.46 7.36 11.77
N HIS A 535 -11.46 8.17 11.44
CA HIS A 535 -12.76 8.17 12.09
C HIS A 535 -13.64 7.05 11.52
N PHE A 536 -14.17 6.17 12.37
CA PHE A 536 -14.86 4.96 11.96
C PHE A 536 -16.30 4.93 12.52
N MET A 537 -17.28 4.92 11.64
CA MET A 537 -18.70 4.99 11.98
C MET A 537 -19.23 3.62 12.43
N ILE A 538 -19.45 3.45 13.74
CA ILE A 538 -20.11 2.24 14.28
C ILE A 538 -21.60 2.21 13.90
N GLY A 539 -22.23 3.38 13.74
CA GLY A 539 -23.66 3.54 13.42
C GLY A 539 -24.14 2.95 12.09
N ILE A 540 -23.22 2.51 11.21
CA ILE A 540 -23.56 1.85 9.94
C ILE A 540 -23.09 0.39 9.84
N VAL A 541 -22.34 -0.15 10.81
CA VAL A 541 -21.80 -1.53 10.75
C VAL A 541 -22.62 -2.52 11.59
N SER A 542 -23.92 -2.26 11.74
CA SER A 542 -24.86 -3.11 12.49
C SER A 542 -25.00 -4.54 11.94
N ASN A 543 -24.57 -4.76 10.69
CA ASN A 543 -24.55 -6.03 9.98
C ASN A 543 -23.31 -6.91 10.25
N ARG A 544 -22.26 -6.41 10.92
CA ARG A 544 -21.06 -7.19 11.25
C ARG A 544 -21.33 -8.15 12.41
N ASN A 545 -20.92 -9.40 12.30
CA ASN A 545 -21.27 -10.50 13.19
C ASN A 545 -20.06 -11.09 13.94
N SER A 546 -18.84 -10.88 13.46
CA SER A 546 -17.60 -11.33 14.11
C SER A 546 -16.51 -10.24 14.10
N PRO A 547 -15.39 -10.46 14.81
CA PRO A 547 -14.22 -9.58 14.71
C PRO A 547 -13.56 -9.65 13.32
N ALA A 548 -13.65 -10.79 12.61
CA ALA A 548 -13.04 -10.96 11.29
C ALA A 548 -13.62 -9.98 10.25
N ASP A 549 -14.91 -9.63 10.40
CA ASP A 549 -15.63 -8.61 9.63
C ASP A 549 -14.99 -7.20 9.75
N TYR A 550 -14.03 -6.99 10.66
CA TYR A 550 -13.23 -5.76 10.81
C TYR A 550 -11.75 -5.96 10.43
N ASP A 551 -11.26 -7.19 10.29
CA ASP A 551 -9.81 -7.46 10.16
C ASP A 551 -9.21 -6.83 8.90
N ILE A 552 -9.95 -6.76 7.79
CA ILE A 552 -9.51 -6.11 6.54
C ILE A 552 -9.30 -4.59 6.75
N ASP A 553 -10.25 -3.92 7.41
CA ASP A 553 -10.13 -2.49 7.74
C ASP A 553 -8.92 -2.24 8.66
N MET A 554 -8.78 -3.04 9.72
CA MET A 554 -7.69 -2.92 10.70
C MET A 554 -6.32 -3.11 10.05
N LYS A 555 -6.16 -4.13 9.20
CA LYS A 555 -4.92 -4.41 8.47
C LYS A 555 -4.59 -3.29 7.49
N ARG A 556 -5.54 -2.91 6.61
CA ARG A 556 -5.30 -1.92 5.55
C ARG A 556 -5.00 -0.53 6.13
N ALA A 557 -5.70 -0.12 7.19
CA ALA A 557 -5.42 1.14 7.88
C ALA A 557 -4.03 1.15 8.56
N LYS A 558 -3.67 0.05 9.25
CA LYS A 558 -2.35 -0.10 9.88
C LYS A 558 -1.21 -0.10 8.86
N GLU A 559 -1.40 -0.76 7.72
CA GLU A 559 -0.41 -0.84 6.63
C GLU A 559 -0.08 0.53 6.03
N ILE A 560 -1.08 1.39 5.79
CA ILE A 560 -0.85 2.76 5.32
C ILE A 560 -0.36 3.73 6.43
N GLY A 561 -0.21 3.24 7.66
CA GLY A 561 0.37 4.00 8.77
C GLY A 561 -0.64 4.74 9.66
N ILE A 562 -1.93 4.43 9.61
CA ILE A 562 -2.90 4.87 10.64
C ILE A 562 -2.61 4.08 11.92
N ASP A 563 -2.49 4.78 13.05
CA ASP A 563 -2.17 4.22 14.37
C ASP A 563 -3.41 3.71 15.13
N ALA A 564 -4.59 4.30 14.88
CA ALA A 564 -5.84 3.87 15.49
C ALA A 564 -7.10 4.26 14.70
N PHE A 565 -8.20 3.53 14.90
CA PHE A 565 -9.54 4.02 14.55
C PHE A 565 -10.19 4.76 15.73
N ALA A 566 -10.76 5.93 15.44
CA ALA A 566 -11.68 6.65 16.32
C ALA A 566 -13.09 6.10 16.12
N LEU A 567 -13.52 5.16 16.95
CA LEU A 567 -14.81 4.48 16.84
C LEU A 567 -15.93 5.43 17.26
N ASN A 568 -16.58 6.08 16.30
CA ASN A 568 -17.73 6.94 16.50
C ASN A 568 -18.95 6.13 16.94
N ILE A 569 -19.53 6.48 18.08
CA ILE A 569 -20.74 5.87 18.59
C ILE A 569 -21.87 6.87 18.86
N GLY A 570 -23.06 6.51 18.38
CA GLY A 570 -24.34 6.99 18.87
C GLY A 570 -24.83 6.22 20.09
N VAL A 571 -26.15 6.13 20.25
CA VAL A 571 -26.80 5.44 21.38
C VAL A 571 -27.50 4.14 20.98
N ASP A 572 -27.11 3.59 19.84
CA ASP A 572 -27.76 2.49 19.12
C ASP A 572 -27.79 1.16 19.89
N PRO A 573 -28.82 0.31 19.67
CA PRO A 573 -29.00 -0.94 20.42
C PRO A 573 -27.91 -1.99 20.17
N TYR A 574 -27.14 -1.86 19.10
CA TYR A 574 -26.03 -2.74 18.73
C TYR A 574 -24.64 -2.16 19.08
N THR A 575 -24.54 -0.92 19.54
CA THR A 575 -23.26 -0.22 19.82
C THR A 575 -22.33 -1.05 20.71
N ASP A 576 -22.84 -1.60 21.81
CA ASP A 576 -22.02 -2.36 22.76
C ASP A 576 -21.56 -3.71 22.19
N ALA A 577 -22.29 -4.29 21.25
CA ALA A 577 -21.85 -5.50 20.55
C ALA A 577 -20.76 -5.17 19.52
N GLN A 578 -20.95 -4.13 18.71
CA GLN A 578 -20.00 -3.73 17.69
C GLN A 578 -18.67 -3.22 18.28
N LEU A 579 -18.70 -2.53 19.42
CA LEU A 579 -17.48 -2.17 20.15
C LEU A 579 -16.71 -3.40 20.68
N GLU A 580 -17.38 -4.45 21.16
CA GLU A 580 -16.69 -5.69 21.54
C GLU A 580 -16.00 -6.35 20.34
N LEU A 581 -16.67 -6.40 19.17
CA LEU A 581 -16.10 -6.94 17.92
C LEU A 581 -14.91 -6.10 17.42
N ALA A 582 -15.07 -4.77 17.34
CA ALA A 582 -14.04 -3.86 16.86
C ALA A 582 -12.79 -3.84 17.76
N TYR A 583 -12.96 -3.83 19.09
CA TYR A 583 -11.81 -3.94 20.00
C TYR A 583 -11.13 -5.31 19.93
N GLN A 584 -11.88 -6.40 19.74
CA GLN A 584 -11.29 -7.74 19.59
C GLN A 584 -10.51 -7.86 18.27
N SER A 585 -11.03 -7.31 17.16
CA SER A 585 -10.31 -7.27 15.88
C SER A 585 -9.05 -6.40 15.98
N ALA A 586 -9.14 -5.24 16.63
CA ALA A 586 -7.97 -4.41 16.86
C ALA A 586 -6.90 -5.13 17.70
N GLU A 587 -7.30 -5.92 18.71
CA GLU A 587 -6.37 -6.78 19.48
C GLU A 587 -5.76 -7.89 18.60
N ASN A 588 -6.57 -8.56 17.77
CA ASN A 588 -6.11 -9.63 16.87
C ASN A 588 -5.06 -9.16 15.84
N ASN A 589 -5.18 -7.92 15.35
CA ASN A 589 -4.31 -7.37 14.30
C ASN A 589 -3.21 -6.42 14.85
N ASP A 590 -3.09 -6.32 16.18
CA ASP A 590 -2.24 -5.34 16.88
C ASP A 590 -2.47 -3.89 16.38
N MET A 591 -3.71 -3.57 16.03
CA MET A 591 -4.16 -2.20 15.77
C MET A 591 -4.60 -1.56 17.10
N LYS A 592 -4.79 -0.23 17.13
CA LYS A 592 -5.40 0.44 18.27
C LYS A 592 -6.75 1.06 17.91
N VAL A 593 -7.57 1.27 18.93
CA VAL A 593 -8.89 1.88 18.84
C VAL A 593 -9.13 2.76 20.05
N PHE A 594 -9.99 3.76 19.88
CA PHE A 594 -10.57 4.51 21.00
C PHE A 594 -12.01 4.89 20.66
N ILE A 595 -12.80 5.27 21.67
CA ILE A 595 -14.18 5.70 21.45
C ILE A 595 -14.22 7.21 21.16
N SER A 596 -14.97 7.58 20.13
CA SER A 596 -15.45 8.94 19.88
C SER A 596 -16.96 8.99 20.15
N PHE A 597 -17.40 9.84 21.07
CA PHE A 597 -18.82 9.96 21.44
C PHE A 597 -19.54 11.01 20.59
N ASP A 598 -20.64 10.66 19.91
CA ASP A 598 -21.44 11.62 19.13
C ASP A 598 -22.53 12.31 19.99
N PHE A 599 -22.36 13.60 20.26
CA PHE A 599 -23.32 14.42 21.03
C PHE A 599 -24.55 14.92 20.26
N ASN A 600 -24.69 14.60 18.97
CA ASN A 600 -26.01 14.59 18.33
C ASN A 600 -26.93 13.58 19.06
N TRP A 601 -26.38 12.41 19.42
CA TRP A 601 -27.10 11.34 20.13
C TRP A 601 -26.96 11.44 21.65
N PHE A 602 -25.74 11.52 22.19
CA PHE A 602 -25.50 11.67 23.63
C PHE A 602 -25.94 13.05 24.16
N LYS A 603 -26.16 13.16 25.47
CA LYS A 603 -26.61 14.41 26.12
C LYS A 603 -25.56 14.94 27.10
N GLU A 604 -24.86 15.98 26.64
CA GLU A 604 -23.74 16.69 27.28
C GLU A 604 -23.99 17.11 28.74
N ASP A 605 -25.23 17.44 29.10
CA ASP A 605 -25.60 17.95 30.44
C ASP A 605 -25.99 16.85 31.45
N SER A 606 -26.10 15.59 31.03
CA SER A 606 -26.76 14.55 31.81
C SER A 606 -26.16 13.14 31.68
N GLU A 607 -25.37 12.86 30.64
CA GLU A 607 -24.81 11.52 30.37
C GLU A 607 -23.32 11.34 30.67
N ALA A 608 -22.65 12.32 31.28
CA ALA A 608 -21.23 12.25 31.66
C ALA A 608 -20.86 10.97 32.46
N ALA A 609 -21.76 10.48 33.33
CA ALA A 609 -21.55 9.22 34.05
C ALA A 609 -21.73 7.97 33.16
N ARG A 610 -22.67 7.99 32.20
CA ARG A 610 -22.84 6.90 31.21
C ARG A 610 -21.61 6.78 30.32
N ILE A 611 -21.07 7.92 29.88
CA ILE A 611 -19.83 8.01 29.11
C ILE A 611 -18.65 7.47 29.95
N GLY A 612 -18.53 7.87 31.22
CA GLY A 612 -17.52 7.33 32.13
C GLY A 612 -17.57 5.80 32.30
N GLU A 613 -18.76 5.19 32.47
CA GLU A 613 -18.90 3.73 32.55
C GLU A 613 -18.57 3.01 31.23
N LEU A 614 -18.84 3.61 30.05
CA LEU A 614 -18.40 3.07 28.76
C LEU A 614 -16.87 3.14 28.62
N VAL A 615 -16.27 4.29 28.94
CA VAL A 615 -14.80 4.47 28.93
C VAL A 615 -14.12 3.49 29.90
N LYS A 616 -14.73 3.20 31.05
CA LYS A 616 -14.27 2.19 32.01
C LYS A 616 -14.36 0.75 31.49
N LYS A 617 -15.38 0.43 30.69
CA LYS A 617 -15.56 -0.89 30.08
C LYS A 617 -14.50 -1.15 29.00
N TYR A 618 -14.26 -0.17 28.12
CA TYR A 618 -13.41 -0.35 26.94
C TYR A 618 -11.97 0.13 27.12
N GLY A 619 -11.74 1.20 27.88
CA GLY A 619 -10.42 1.79 28.13
C GLY A 619 -9.46 0.95 28.95
N ALA A 620 -9.88 -0.25 29.38
CA ALA A 620 -9.06 -1.26 30.03
C ALA A 620 -8.68 -2.46 29.12
N LYS A 621 -9.13 -2.46 27.85
CA LYS A 621 -8.81 -3.53 26.87
C LYS A 621 -7.43 -3.34 26.22
N PRO A 622 -6.71 -4.41 25.83
CA PRO A 622 -5.37 -4.32 25.22
C PRO A 622 -5.28 -3.54 23.90
N ALA A 623 -6.39 -3.40 23.17
CA ALA A 623 -6.46 -2.61 21.94
C ALA A 623 -6.75 -1.12 22.16
N GLN A 624 -7.05 -0.67 23.39
CA GLN A 624 -7.24 0.75 23.68
C GLN A 624 -5.98 1.55 23.32
N LEU A 625 -6.14 2.66 22.61
CA LEU A 625 -5.06 3.63 22.40
C LEU A 625 -4.70 4.30 23.73
N MET A 626 -3.43 4.20 24.12
CA MET A 626 -2.90 4.79 25.35
C MET A 626 -1.88 5.88 25.01
N ILE A 627 -2.03 7.08 25.57
CA ILE A 627 -1.06 8.18 25.46
C ILE A 627 -0.63 8.59 26.86
N ASP A 628 0.68 8.67 27.11
CA ASP A 628 1.29 8.89 28.43
C ASP A 628 0.77 7.95 29.54
N GLY A 629 0.36 6.73 29.16
CA GLY A 629 -0.25 5.75 30.06
C GLY A 629 -1.73 6.00 30.40
N LYS A 630 -2.37 6.99 29.76
CA LYS A 630 -3.80 7.30 29.90
C LYS A 630 -4.60 6.78 28.69
N ALA A 631 -5.85 6.36 28.89
CA ALA A 631 -6.72 5.94 27.78
C ALA A 631 -7.22 7.15 26.97
N PHE A 632 -6.97 7.15 25.65
CA PHE A 632 -7.42 8.20 24.75
C PHE A 632 -8.93 8.14 24.50
N VAL A 633 -9.60 9.29 24.49
CA VAL A 633 -11.05 9.43 24.25
C VAL A 633 -11.32 10.76 23.52
N SER A 634 -12.14 10.73 22.46
CA SER A 634 -12.60 11.93 21.75
C SER A 634 -14.14 12.02 21.72
N SER A 635 -14.67 13.01 21.00
CA SER A 635 -16.11 13.17 20.75
C SER A 635 -16.35 13.98 19.48
N PHE A 636 -17.53 13.86 18.88
CA PHE A 636 -18.10 14.88 18.01
C PHE A 636 -19.04 15.77 18.82
N ALA A 637 -18.81 17.09 18.80
CA ALA A 637 -19.45 18.07 19.70
C ALA A 637 -19.26 17.72 21.20
N GLY A 638 -20.09 18.32 22.07
CA GLY A 638 -20.14 18.02 23.50
C GLY A 638 -19.71 19.14 24.44
N ASP A 639 -19.78 20.40 24.02
CA ASP A 639 -19.29 21.58 24.74
C ASP A 639 -19.63 21.68 26.25
N ARG A 640 -20.78 21.18 26.72
CA ARG A 640 -21.16 21.22 28.15
C ARG A 640 -20.85 19.92 28.92
N LEU A 641 -20.08 19.00 28.35
CA LEU A 641 -19.72 17.73 28.98
C LEU A 641 -18.95 17.93 30.29
N ASP A 642 -19.49 17.37 31.38
CA ASP A 642 -18.77 17.31 32.66
C ASP A 642 -17.64 16.26 32.61
N VAL A 643 -16.49 16.69 32.07
CA VAL A 643 -15.23 15.93 32.00
C VAL A 643 -14.74 15.47 33.39
N ALA A 644 -15.06 16.19 34.47
CA ALA A 644 -14.69 15.75 35.82
C ALA A 644 -15.54 14.56 36.28
N THR A 645 -16.85 14.57 36.00
CA THR A 645 -17.72 13.40 36.19
C THR A 645 -17.28 12.22 35.32
N VAL A 646 -16.95 12.44 34.04
CA VAL A 646 -16.43 11.38 33.14
C VAL A 646 -15.21 10.70 33.76
N ARG A 647 -14.15 11.47 34.09
CA ARG A 647 -12.91 10.93 34.70
C ARG A 647 -13.19 10.19 36.02
N SER A 648 -14.00 10.79 36.92
CA SER A 648 -14.29 10.21 38.23
C SER A 648 -15.11 8.92 38.17
N THR A 649 -15.95 8.76 37.15
CA THR A 649 -16.76 7.56 36.92
C THR A 649 -15.97 6.49 36.16
N ALA A 650 -15.09 6.92 35.23
CA ALA A 650 -14.20 6.02 34.49
C ALA A 650 -13.23 5.27 35.43
N GLY A 651 -12.69 5.95 36.45
CA GLY A 651 -11.82 5.33 37.45
C GLY A 651 -10.44 4.91 36.94
N ILE A 652 -10.10 5.32 35.71
CA ILE A 652 -8.80 5.16 35.04
C ILE A 652 -8.34 6.53 34.54
N ASP A 653 -7.03 6.71 34.34
CA ASP A 653 -6.50 7.95 33.79
C ASP A 653 -6.86 8.10 32.30
N LEU A 654 -7.37 9.26 31.91
CA LEU A 654 -7.87 9.56 30.56
C LEU A 654 -7.04 10.65 29.87
N PHE A 655 -6.85 10.52 28.56
CA PHE A 655 -6.39 11.58 27.66
C PHE A 655 -7.60 12.07 26.85
N MET A 656 -8.22 13.16 27.28
CA MET A 656 -9.44 13.70 26.68
C MET A 656 -9.09 14.65 25.53
N CYS A 657 -9.44 14.29 24.29
CA CYS A 657 -9.36 15.14 23.10
C CYS A 657 -10.72 15.31 22.39
N PRO A 658 -11.74 15.94 23.03
CA PRO A 658 -13.05 16.15 22.44
C PRO A 658 -13.07 17.29 21.40
N ASN A 659 -14.17 17.35 20.66
CA ASN A 659 -14.43 18.36 19.63
C ASN A 659 -15.42 19.42 20.17
N PHE A 660 -14.91 20.40 20.91
CA PHE A 660 -15.73 21.45 21.52
C PHE A 660 -15.91 22.61 20.54
N GLN A 661 -17.09 22.67 19.91
CA GLN A 661 -17.35 23.52 18.75
C GLN A 661 -17.39 25.01 19.08
N LYS A 662 -17.54 25.40 20.36
CA LYS A 662 -17.72 26.79 20.77
C LYS A 662 -16.49 27.34 21.49
N MET A 663 -15.93 28.41 20.93
CA MET A 663 -14.70 29.02 21.43
C MET A 663 -14.86 29.78 22.77
N ASP A 664 -16.08 29.93 23.30
CA ASP A 664 -16.34 30.41 24.67
C ASP A 664 -16.41 29.30 25.74
N THR A 665 -16.50 28.02 25.34
CA THR A 665 -16.44 26.83 26.23
C THR A 665 -15.13 26.76 27.02
N ASP A 666 -15.13 26.14 28.22
CA ASP A 666 -13.90 25.93 28.99
C ASP A 666 -13.08 24.72 28.50
N PHE A 667 -11.91 24.98 27.92
CA PHE A 667 -10.96 23.96 27.48
C PHE A 667 -9.94 23.59 28.59
N GLY A 668 -10.04 24.21 29.77
CA GLY A 668 -9.21 23.94 30.95
C GLY A 668 -9.16 22.47 31.37
N PRO A 669 -10.30 21.73 31.45
CA PRO A 669 -10.33 20.32 31.86
C PRO A 669 -9.78 19.28 30.86
N LEU A 670 -9.51 19.70 29.62
CA LEU A 670 -9.10 18.81 28.53
C LEU A 670 -7.59 18.49 28.54
N ASP A 671 -7.19 17.36 27.98
CA ASP A 671 -5.76 17.11 27.66
C ASP A 671 -5.40 17.68 26.28
N CYS A 672 -6.38 17.70 25.36
CA CYS A 672 -6.25 18.01 23.94
C CYS A 672 -7.60 18.52 23.39
N ALA A 673 -7.65 19.05 22.18
CA ALA A 673 -8.93 19.26 21.48
C ALA A 673 -8.80 19.02 19.97
N PHE A 674 -9.90 18.60 19.37
CA PHE A 674 -10.04 18.24 17.96
C PHE A 674 -10.87 19.29 17.22
N ASN A 675 -10.35 19.84 16.12
CA ASN A 675 -11.14 20.64 15.20
C ASN A 675 -11.90 19.70 14.24
N TRP A 676 -13.24 19.77 14.13
CA TRP A 676 -13.98 18.92 13.16
C TRP A 676 -13.81 19.39 11.72
N MET A 677 -13.46 20.67 11.56
CA MET A 677 -13.75 21.45 10.37
C MET A 677 -12.76 21.17 9.24
N GLY A 678 -12.78 19.96 8.69
CA GLY A 678 -11.88 19.49 7.64
C GLY A 678 -12.04 20.16 6.28
N TRP A 679 -13.03 21.04 6.13
CA TRP A 679 -13.43 21.70 4.88
C TRP A 679 -13.86 23.16 5.09
N ASN A 680 -13.64 23.98 4.06
CA ASN A 680 -13.96 25.40 4.06
C ASN A 680 -15.48 25.63 4.10
N ASN A 681 -15.95 26.59 4.90
CA ASN A 681 -17.37 26.82 5.14
C ASN A 681 -17.68 28.31 5.38
N ASP A 682 -18.92 28.64 5.68
CA ASP A 682 -19.42 30.01 5.89
C ASP A 682 -19.41 30.46 7.37
N GLY A 683 -18.90 29.62 8.27
CA GLY A 683 -18.92 29.81 9.73
C GLY A 683 -20.17 29.27 10.44
N ASP A 684 -21.23 28.92 9.70
CA ASP A 684 -22.47 28.30 10.20
C ASP A 684 -22.58 26.81 9.76
N ASN A 685 -21.42 26.19 9.47
CA ASN A 685 -21.29 24.83 8.93
C ASN A 685 -22.11 24.59 7.65
N LYS A 686 -22.06 25.53 6.70
CA LYS A 686 -22.56 25.41 5.32
C LYS A 686 -21.53 25.91 4.30
N ALA A 687 -21.71 25.61 3.02
CA ALA A 687 -20.77 26.00 1.98
C ALA A 687 -20.55 27.53 1.94
N PRO A 688 -19.34 28.03 1.63
CA PRO A 688 -19.03 29.47 1.60
C PRO A 688 -20.00 30.24 0.66
N LYS A 689 -20.73 31.21 1.22
CA LYS A 689 -21.77 31.98 0.53
C LYS A 689 -21.84 33.42 1.04
N ASP A 690 -22.45 34.31 0.26
CA ASP A 690 -22.62 35.75 0.58
C ASP A 690 -21.32 36.49 0.97
N GLY A 691 -20.17 35.99 0.52
CA GLY A 691 -18.85 36.54 0.87
C GLY A 691 -18.31 36.13 2.26
N LYS A 692 -19.02 35.26 2.98
CA LYS A 692 -18.48 34.55 4.15
C LYS A 692 -17.53 33.44 3.69
N LEU A 693 -16.37 33.35 4.33
CA LEU A 693 -15.46 32.22 4.25
C LEU A 693 -14.75 32.07 5.59
N VAL A 694 -14.76 30.85 6.13
CA VAL A 694 -13.93 30.37 7.22
C VAL A 694 -13.16 29.18 6.67
N THR A 695 -11.84 29.30 6.61
CA THR A 695 -10.97 28.24 6.09
C THR A 695 -10.65 27.23 7.18
N VAL A 696 -10.26 26.01 6.79
CA VAL A 696 -9.75 24.99 7.73
C VAL A 696 -8.69 25.57 8.66
N HIS A 697 -7.73 26.32 8.09
CA HIS A 697 -6.65 27.01 8.79
C HIS A 697 -7.13 28.06 9.82
N ASP A 698 -8.24 28.78 9.58
CA ASP A 698 -8.84 29.69 10.56
C ASP A 698 -9.36 28.91 11.79
N GLY A 699 -9.96 27.74 11.56
CA GLY A 699 -10.41 26.82 12.60
C GLY A 699 -9.24 26.28 13.41
N ASP A 700 -8.21 25.77 12.75
CA ASP A 700 -6.99 25.27 13.40
C ASP A 700 -6.33 26.37 14.25
N THR A 701 -6.25 27.59 13.71
CA THR A 701 -5.75 28.78 14.42
C THR A 701 -6.59 29.09 15.65
N ALA A 702 -7.91 29.00 15.59
CA ALA A 702 -8.79 29.18 16.74
C ALA A 702 -8.54 28.12 17.83
N TYR A 703 -8.44 26.84 17.45
CA TYR A 703 -8.16 25.73 18.36
C TYR A 703 -6.77 25.84 19.01
N LEU A 704 -5.71 26.14 18.24
CA LEU A 704 -4.34 26.31 18.75
C LEU A 704 -4.23 27.46 19.76
N ASN A 705 -4.85 28.61 19.46
CA ASN A 705 -4.93 29.75 20.39
C ASN A 705 -5.72 29.39 21.66
N LYS A 706 -6.81 28.62 21.53
CA LYS A 706 -7.65 28.19 22.65
C LYS A 706 -6.98 27.15 23.56
N LEU A 707 -6.16 26.26 22.97
CA LEU A 707 -5.42 25.21 23.66
C LEU A 707 -4.17 25.73 24.39
N ALA A 708 -3.63 26.87 23.99
CA ALA A 708 -2.52 27.57 24.66
C ALA A 708 -1.30 26.67 24.97
N GLY A 709 -0.93 25.82 24.00
CA GLY A 709 0.20 24.89 24.11
C GLY A 709 -0.15 23.48 24.62
N LYS A 710 -1.43 23.17 24.86
CA LYS A 710 -1.90 21.78 24.96
C LYS A 710 -1.88 21.10 23.58
N PRO A 711 -1.72 19.76 23.52
CA PRO A 711 -1.79 19.00 22.27
C PRO A 711 -3.05 19.27 21.44
N TYR A 712 -2.87 19.29 20.12
CA TYR A 712 -3.91 19.58 19.14
C TYR A 712 -4.09 18.42 18.15
N MET A 713 -5.36 18.13 17.81
CA MET A 713 -5.73 17.14 16.80
C MET A 713 -6.36 17.83 15.58
N ALA A 714 -5.73 17.65 14.41
CA ALA A 714 -6.11 18.33 13.18
C ALA A 714 -7.01 17.45 12.29
N PRO A 715 -8.07 18.01 11.67
CA PRO A 715 -8.92 17.30 10.72
C PRO A 715 -8.26 17.24 9.35
N VAL A 716 -8.47 16.12 8.67
CA VAL A 716 -8.02 15.87 7.29
C VAL A 716 -9.12 15.11 6.57
N SER A 717 -9.66 15.68 5.47
CA SER A 717 -10.73 15.06 4.67
C SER A 717 -10.44 15.23 3.18
N PRO A 718 -10.73 14.25 2.32
CA PRO A 718 -10.65 14.44 0.88
C PRO A 718 -11.80 15.31 0.34
N TRP A 719 -13.00 15.22 0.94
CA TRP A 719 -14.24 15.74 0.37
C TRP A 719 -15.32 15.98 1.45
N PHE A 720 -16.53 16.36 1.03
CA PHE A 720 -17.79 16.14 1.76
C PHE A 720 -18.97 16.32 0.79
N PHE A 721 -19.87 15.35 0.74
CA PHE A 721 -21.15 15.47 0.00
C PHE A 721 -22.22 14.55 0.58
N THR A 722 -23.45 15.05 0.70
CA THR A 722 -24.59 14.25 1.18
C THR A 722 -25.89 14.68 0.51
N HIS A 723 -26.80 13.73 0.27
CA HIS A 723 -27.98 13.92 -0.59
C HIS A 723 -29.20 13.06 -0.18
N PHE A 724 -29.44 13.00 1.13
CA PHE A 724 -30.59 12.33 1.74
C PHE A 724 -31.87 13.15 1.59
N GLY A 725 -32.84 12.61 0.85
CA GLY A 725 -34.17 13.19 0.68
C GLY A 725 -35.17 12.79 1.76
N SER A 726 -36.46 12.81 1.39
CA SER A 726 -37.58 12.43 2.26
C SER A 726 -37.69 10.93 2.56
N GLU A 727 -36.83 10.10 1.96
CA GLU A 727 -36.78 8.65 2.17
C GLU A 727 -36.18 8.23 3.53
N VAL A 728 -35.50 9.15 4.23
CA VAL A 728 -34.94 8.94 5.58
C VAL A 728 -35.43 10.03 6.57
N PRO A 729 -35.47 9.75 7.88
CA PRO A 729 -35.88 10.72 8.90
C PRO A 729 -34.78 11.73 9.30
N TYR A 730 -33.65 11.74 8.58
CA TYR A 730 -32.48 12.58 8.85
C TYR A 730 -32.00 13.26 7.55
N SER A 731 -32.92 13.85 6.79
CA SER A 731 -32.66 14.44 5.48
C SER A 731 -31.57 15.52 5.53
N LYS A 732 -30.69 15.52 4.52
CA LYS A 732 -29.44 16.28 4.43
C LYS A 732 -29.10 16.49 2.95
N ASN A 733 -28.79 17.72 2.50
CA ASN A 733 -28.51 17.95 1.07
C ASN A 733 -27.54 19.14 0.84
N TRP A 734 -26.23 18.89 0.88
CA TRP A 734 -25.19 19.90 0.58
C TRP A 734 -23.84 19.27 0.21
N VAL A 735 -22.95 20.11 -0.30
CA VAL A 735 -21.54 19.80 -0.64
C VAL A 735 -20.64 20.91 -0.07
N PHE A 736 -19.43 20.59 0.39
CA PHE A 736 -18.42 21.59 0.74
C PHE A 736 -17.31 21.64 -0.33
N PRO A 737 -16.57 22.76 -0.47
CA PRO A 737 -15.43 22.86 -1.38
C PRO A 737 -14.35 21.82 -1.06
N GLY A 738 -14.30 20.74 -1.83
CA GLY A 738 -13.33 19.65 -1.74
C GLY A 738 -12.31 19.61 -2.88
N ASP A 739 -12.52 20.39 -3.94
CA ASP A 739 -11.88 20.25 -5.27
C ASP A 739 -10.35 20.05 -5.24
N ASP A 740 -9.59 20.84 -4.47
CA ASP A 740 -8.15 20.65 -4.23
C ASP A 740 -7.78 20.46 -2.75
N LEU A 741 -8.81 20.23 -1.92
CA LEU A 741 -8.71 20.19 -0.46
C LEU A 741 -7.71 19.13 0.01
N TRP A 742 -7.75 17.91 -0.54
CA TRP A 742 -6.88 16.82 -0.11
C TRP A 742 -5.39 17.16 -0.26
N PHE A 743 -5.00 17.70 -1.42
CA PHE A 743 -3.61 18.07 -1.70
C PHE A 743 -3.16 19.26 -0.86
N ASN A 744 -3.97 20.32 -0.81
CA ASN A 744 -3.64 21.52 -0.04
C ASN A 744 -3.55 21.20 1.45
N ARG A 745 -4.51 20.43 1.99
CA ARG A 745 -4.57 20.08 3.41
C ARG A 745 -3.41 19.21 3.86
N TRP A 746 -3.01 18.20 3.08
CA TRP A 746 -1.84 17.39 3.43
C TRP A 746 -0.54 18.22 3.49
N ASN A 747 -0.39 19.24 2.63
CA ASN A 747 0.73 20.18 2.70
C ASN A 747 0.65 21.14 3.90
N GLU A 748 -0.53 21.66 4.24
CA GLU A 748 -0.76 22.42 5.48
C GLU A 748 -0.39 21.62 6.73
N ILE A 749 -0.76 20.34 6.77
CA ILE A 749 -0.48 19.42 7.88
C ILE A 749 1.02 19.17 8.05
N LEU A 750 1.78 19.01 6.96
CA LEU A 750 3.24 18.90 7.04
C LEU A 750 3.89 20.21 7.51
N ALA A 751 3.38 21.36 7.08
CA ALA A 751 3.88 22.67 7.50
C ALA A 751 3.55 23.00 8.98
N MET A 752 2.36 22.61 9.45
CA MET A 752 1.87 22.85 10.82
C MET A 752 2.45 21.85 11.82
N GLY A 753 2.61 20.58 11.42
CA GLY A 753 3.13 19.51 12.27
C GLY A 753 2.35 19.26 13.57
N PRO A 754 1.00 19.12 13.54
CA PRO A 754 0.17 18.92 14.73
C PRO A 754 0.56 17.67 15.53
N ASN A 755 0.05 17.53 16.76
CA ASN A 755 0.34 16.35 17.59
C ASN A 755 -0.37 15.10 17.07
N TYR A 756 -1.61 15.27 16.63
CA TYR A 756 -2.44 14.19 16.11
C TYR A 756 -3.17 14.64 14.83
N ILE A 757 -3.46 13.68 13.97
CA ILE A 757 -4.39 13.83 12.84
C ILE A 757 -5.57 12.91 13.10
N GLU A 758 -6.79 13.35 12.84
CA GLU A 758 -7.93 12.45 12.65
C GLU A 758 -8.46 12.64 11.21
N ILE A 759 -8.33 11.59 10.40
CA ILE A 759 -8.87 11.57 9.05
C ILE A 759 -10.39 11.35 9.16
N THR A 760 -11.17 12.28 8.66
CA THR A 760 -12.63 12.19 8.55
C THR A 760 -12.97 11.79 7.11
N THR A 761 -13.27 10.53 6.80
CA THR A 761 -13.44 9.35 7.67
C THR A 761 -12.91 8.07 6.98
N TRP A 762 -12.92 6.92 7.67
CA TRP A 762 -12.67 5.63 7.03
C TRP A 762 -13.86 5.17 6.19
N ASN A 763 -15.07 5.14 6.76
CA ASN A 763 -16.23 4.45 6.18
C ASN A 763 -17.53 5.28 6.17
N ASP A 764 -17.50 6.62 6.23
CA ASP A 764 -18.74 7.41 6.12
C ASP A 764 -19.13 7.65 4.66
N TYR A 765 -19.82 6.66 4.09
CA TYR A 765 -20.33 6.68 2.72
C TYR A 765 -21.50 7.67 2.53
N GLY A 766 -22.30 7.91 3.58
CA GLY A 766 -23.44 8.83 3.56
C GLY A 766 -23.05 10.31 3.50
N GLU A 767 -21.86 10.68 3.96
CA GLU A 767 -21.31 12.04 3.84
C GLU A 767 -20.11 12.16 2.87
N SER A 768 -19.87 11.09 2.10
CA SER A 768 -18.95 11.05 0.95
C SER A 768 -17.49 11.45 1.24
N HIS A 769 -16.99 11.15 2.44
CA HIS A 769 -15.60 11.44 2.83
C HIS A 769 -14.83 10.23 3.37
N TYR A 770 -15.32 9.03 3.09
CA TYR A 770 -14.58 7.79 3.27
C TYR A 770 -13.26 7.80 2.47
N ILE A 771 -12.23 7.19 3.05
CA ILE A 771 -11.01 6.74 2.35
C ILE A 771 -10.83 5.22 2.36
N GLY A 772 -11.65 4.49 3.13
CA GLY A 772 -11.72 3.04 3.12
C GLY A 772 -12.50 2.51 1.91
N PRO A 773 -12.32 1.22 1.56
CA PRO A 773 -12.91 0.63 0.36
C PRO A 773 -14.43 0.43 0.46
N LEU A 774 -15.13 0.66 -0.65
CA LEU A 774 -16.54 0.37 -0.87
C LEU A 774 -16.93 -1.08 -0.51
N SER A 775 -16.02 -2.01 -0.75
CA SER A 775 -16.19 -3.43 -0.41
C SER A 775 -16.24 -3.69 1.11
N SER A 776 -15.77 -2.77 1.96
CA SER A 776 -15.82 -2.89 3.43
C SER A 776 -17.25 -3.02 3.94
N THR A 777 -17.54 -4.11 4.67
CA THR A 777 -18.91 -4.52 5.04
C THR A 777 -19.62 -3.46 5.88
N HIS A 778 -20.76 -2.95 5.37
CA HIS A 778 -21.60 -1.99 6.09
C HIS A 778 -23.08 -2.16 5.72
N THR A 779 -23.97 -1.65 6.55
CA THR A 779 -25.41 -1.56 6.31
C THR A 779 -25.69 -0.31 5.49
N ASP A 780 -26.43 -0.45 4.38
CA ASP A 780 -26.82 0.67 3.54
C ASP A 780 -27.82 1.60 4.24
N ASP A 781 -27.37 2.82 4.57
CA ASP A 781 -28.17 3.90 5.17
C ASP A 781 -29.04 4.65 4.14
N GLY A 782 -28.82 4.41 2.84
CA GLY A 782 -29.44 5.12 1.73
C GLY A 782 -28.47 5.99 0.92
N GLY A 783 -27.18 6.05 1.29
CA GLY A 783 -26.14 6.75 0.54
C GLY A 783 -25.58 5.98 -0.66
N SER A 784 -25.78 4.66 -0.72
CA SER A 784 -25.28 3.79 -1.80
C SER A 784 -25.61 4.29 -3.22
N LYS A 785 -26.73 5.01 -3.39
CA LYS A 785 -27.16 5.61 -4.67
C LYS A 785 -26.24 6.69 -5.25
N TRP A 786 -25.36 7.32 -4.45
CA TRP A 786 -24.29 8.21 -4.93
C TRP A 786 -22.87 7.64 -4.75
N VAL A 787 -22.73 6.58 -3.94
CA VAL A 787 -21.48 5.90 -3.60
C VAL A 787 -21.13 4.79 -4.62
N ASN A 788 -22.11 4.23 -5.32
CA ASN A 788 -21.88 3.18 -6.32
C ASN A 788 -20.94 3.67 -7.45
N ASP A 789 -19.97 2.83 -7.81
CA ASP A 789 -18.81 3.12 -8.70
C ASP A 789 -17.86 4.25 -8.25
N ALA A 790 -18.01 4.81 -7.05
CA ALA A 790 -17.23 5.96 -6.59
C ALA A 790 -16.12 5.55 -5.61
N SER A 791 -15.19 4.68 -6.05
CA SER A 791 -14.04 4.36 -5.21
C SER A 791 -13.21 5.62 -4.92
N HIS A 792 -12.71 5.68 -3.69
CA HIS A 792 -11.80 6.71 -3.17
C HIS A 792 -10.37 6.19 -2.96
N ASP A 793 -10.03 5.02 -3.51
CA ASP A 793 -8.70 4.40 -3.37
C ASP A 793 -7.56 5.35 -3.81
N GLY A 794 -7.78 6.22 -4.81
CA GLY A 794 -6.79 7.24 -5.21
C GLY A 794 -6.46 8.25 -4.10
N PHE A 795 -7.43 8.63 -3.27
CA PHE A 795 -7.17 9.49 -2.11
C PHE A 795 -6.35 8.76 -1.03
N LEU A 796 -6.64 7.47 -0.80
CA LEU A 796 -5.85 6.62 0.10
C LEU A 796 -4.39 6.49 -0.38
N ASP A 797 -4.21 6.22 -1.68
CA ASP A 797 -2.91 6.09 -2.34
C ASP A 797 -2.07 7.38 -2.19
N MET A 798 -2.71 8.55 -2.31
CA MET A 798 -2.04 9.83 -2.11
C MET A 798 -1.64 10.06 -0.65
N ALA A 799 -2.39 9.56 0.32
CA ALA A 799 -2.13 9.81 1.75
C ALA A 799 -0.88 9.08 2.28
N ILE A 800 -0.54 7.90 1.74
CA ILE A 800 0.58 7.05 2.19
C ILE A 800 1.90 7.84 2.37
N PRO A 801 2.44 8.56 1.35
CA PRO A 801 3.68 9.30 1.51
C PRO A 801 3.56 10.50 2.48
N TYR A 802 2.39 11.16 2.55
CA TYR A 802 2.17 12.27 3.50
C TYR A 802 2.06 11.77 4.96
N ILE A 803 1.44 10.62 5.20
CA ILE A 803 1.42 9.96 6.53
C ILE A 803 2.85 9.61 6.97
N LYS A 804 3.65 9.01 6.07
CA LYS A 804 5.07 8.72 6.31
C LYS A 804 5.86 10.00 6.64
N ALA A 805 5.72 11.05 5.83
CA ALA A 805 6.38 12.34 6.04
C ALA A 805 6.00 12.99 7.38
N TYR A 806 4.70 13.04 7.68
CA TYR A 806 4.16 13.60 8.92
C TYR A 806 4.73 12.87 10.14
N LYS A 807 4.63 11.54 10.20
CA LYS A 807 5.12 10.73 11.34
C LYS A 807 6.64 10.80 11.49
N ALA A 808 7.38 10.97 10.40
CA ALA A 808 8.84 11.16 10.40
C ALA A 808 9.31 12.57 10.82
N GLY A 809 8.39 13.51 11.08
CA GLY A 809 8.72 14.87 11.50
C GLY A 809 8.87 15.89 10.35
N ALA A 810 8.73 15.47 9.09
CA ALA A 810 9.06 16.27 7.92
C ALA A 810 8.01 17.35 7.58
N THR A 811 8.46 18.37 6.85
CA THR A 811 7.66 19.45 6.26
C THR A 811 7.54 19.34 4.73
N ASP A 812 8.06 18.25 4.16
CA ASP A 812 8.13 17.96 2.72
C ASP A 812 7.84 16.47 2.51
N VAL A 813 6.94 16.16 1.56
CA VAL A 813 6.54 14.80 1.20
C VAL A 813 7.54 14.10 0.28
N THR A 814 8.36 14.88 -0.44
CA THR A 814 9.26 14.41 -1.50
C THR A 814 10.17 13.23 -1.11
N PRO A 815 10.80 13.21 0.09
CA PRO A 815 11.66 12.08 0.50
C PRO A 815 10.91 10.76 0.78
N TYR A 816 9.57 10.79 0.82
CA TYR A 816 8.70 9.67 1.17
C TYR A 816 7.90 9.13 -0.02
N ILE A 817 8.11 9.70 -1.22
CA ILE A 817 7.60 9.19 -2.49
C ILE A 817 8.49 8.02 -2.93
N GLU A 818 8.08 6.81 -2.57
CA GLU A 818 8.82 5.57 -2.83
C GLU A 818 8.62 5.05 -4.26
N GLU A 819 7.53 5.43 -4.93
CA GLU A 819 7.16 5.03 -6.29
C GLU A 819 6.66 6.25 -7.08
N ASP A 820 6.83 6.26 -8.41
CA ASP A 820 6.18 7.25 -9.27
C ASP A 820 4.69 6.87 -9.41
N LYS A 821 3.76 7.77 -9.06
CA LYS A 821 2.32 7.60 -9.28
C LYS A 821 1.68 8.88 -9.82
N ILE A 822 0.61 8.73 -10.60
CA ILE A 822 -0.37 9.79 -10.85
C ILE A 822 -1.65 9.43 -10.08
N VAL A 823 -2.10 10.28 -9.18
CA VAL A 823 -3.43 10.22 -8.55
C VAL A 823 -4.35 11.19 -9.28
N TYR A 824 -5.62 10.84 -9.49
CA TYR A 824 -6.60 11.70 -10.15
C TYR A 824 -7.97 11.63 -9.46
N TRP A 825 -8.76 12.69 -9.56
CA TRP A 825 -10.17 12.68 -9.16
C TRP A 825 -11.02 13.66 -9.98
N TYR A 826 -12.33 13.38 -10.06
CA TYR A 826 -13.33 14.23 -10.74
C TYR A 826 -14.76 13.78 -10.38
N ARG A 827 -15.75 14.66 -10.59
CA ARG A 827 -17.18 14.28 -10.51
C ARG A 827 -17.61 13.55 -11.79
N ARG A 828 -18.50 12.56 -11.65
CA ARG A 828 -19.02 11.77 -12.79
C ARG A 828 -19.84 12.59 -13.80
N THR A 829 -20.29 13.78 -13.41
CA THR A 829 -21.07 14.71 -14.25
C THR A 829 -20.59 16.17 -14.06
N PRO A 830 -20.74 17.03 -15.09
CA PRO A 830 -20.66 18.48 -14.91
C PRO A 830 -21.71 18.98 -13.91
N ARG A 831 -21.36 19.95 -13.06
CA ARG A 831 -22.29 20.51 -12.04
C ARG A 831 -23.52 21.21 -12.64
N GLY A 832 -23.45 21.56 -13.93
CA GLY A 832 -24.52 22.15 -14.72
C GLY A 832 -25.51 21.15 -15.33
N VAL A 833 -25.34 19.84 -15.13
CA VAL A 833 -26.37 18.84 -15.44
C VAL A 833 -27.60 19.09 -14.56
N GLU A 834 -28.81 18.93 -15.12
CA GLU A 834 -30.09 19.29 -14.47
C GLU A 834 -30.95 18.04 -14.24
N CYS A 835 -31.20 17.69 -12.98
CA CYS A 835 -31.86 16.45 -12.54
C CYS A 835 -33.22 16.67 -11.85
N ASP A 836 -33.69 17.93 -11.76
CA ASP A 836 -34.96 18.36 -11.14
C ASP A 836 -36.20 17.51 -11.51
N ALA A 837 -36.21 16.86 -12.67
CA ALA A 837 -37.31 16.02 -13.12
C ALA A 837 -37.35 14.61 -12.48
N THR A 838 -36.26 14.18 -11.82
CA THR A 838 -36.08 12.82 -11.27
C THR A 838 -35.40 12.78 -9.89
N ASP A 839 -34.87 13.90 -9.40
CA ASP A 839 -34.08 13.98 -8.18
C ASP A 839 -34.91 13.84 -6.88
N THR A 840 -34.39 13.17 -5.85
CA THR A 840 -35.13 12.91 -4.59
C THR A 840 -35.34 14.17 -3.72
N THR A 841 -34.46 15.16 -3.86
CA THR A 841 -34.39 16.34 -2.97
C THR A 841 -35.25 17.53 -3.43
N MET A 842 -35.99 17.38 -4.53
CA MET A 842 -36.96 18.36 -5.02
C MET A 842 -38.22 18.46 -4.15
N GLY A 843 -38.44 17.51 -3.23
CA GLY A 843 -39.55 17.52 -2.27
C GLY A 843 -39.21 18.23 -0.94
N PRO A 844 -40.22 18.61 -0.14
CA PRO A 844 -40.02 18.91 1.27
C PRO A 844 -39.70 17.62 2.05
N ALA A 845 -38.72 17.67 2.96
CA ALA A 845 -38.30 16.56 3.81
C ALA A 845 -38.20 17.01 5.29
N ASP A 846 -37.67 16.18 6.19
CA ASP A 846 -37.41 16.63 7.57
C ASP A 846 -36.27 17.65 7.56
N ASN A 847 -36.46 18.79 8.23
CA ASN A 847 -35.45 19.84 8.35
C ASN A 847 -35.36 20.39 9.78
N SER A 848 -35.67 19.55 10.76
CA SER A 848 -35.53 19.85 12.20
C SER A 848 -34.09 20.15 12.63
N THR A 849 -33.12 19.71 11.83
CA THR A 849 -31.67 19.93 11.99
C THR A 849 -31.13 21.15 11.21
N HIS A 850 -31.96 21.80 10.38
CA HIS A 850 -31.56 22.91 9.49
C HIS A 850 -30.45 22.54 8.48
N ASN A 851 -30.38 21.26 8.11
CA ASN A 851 -29.37 20.68 7.23
C ASN A 851 -29.95 20.17 5.89
N TYR A 852 -31.27 20.18 5.70
CA TYR A 852 -31.89 19.86 4.42
C TYR A 852 -32.14 21.10 3.57
N PHE A 853 -31.72 21.05 2.31
CA PHE A 853 -31.99 22.05 1.29
C PHE A 853 -32.78 21.40 0.15
N ASN A 854 -33.74 22.13 -0.41
CA ASN A 854 -34.59 21.65 -1.49
C ASN A 854 -33.99 22.09 -2.84
N GLY A 855 -33.84 21.14 -3.77
CA GLY A 855 -33.17 21.38 -5.06
C GLY A 855 -31.75 20.81 -5.13
N LYS A 856 -30.98 21.26 -6.12
CA LYS A 856 -29.55 20.93 -6.26
C LYS A 856 -28.78 21.20 -4.94
N PRO A 857 -27.82 20.35 -4.51
CA PRO A 857 -27.22 20.42 -3.18
C PRO A 857 -26.63 21.80 -2.83
N ASP A 858 -26.92 22.32 -1.63
CA ASP A 858 -26.39 23.61 -1.19
C ASP A 858 -24.86 23.65 -1.29
N GLY A 859 -24.31 24.68 -1.94
CA GLY A 859 -22.87 24.80 -2.19
C GLY A 859 -22.37 24.29 -3.55
N TRP A 860 -23.22 23.68 -4.39
CA TRP A 860 -22.83 23.18 -5.71
C TRP A 860 -22.16 24.25 -6.61
N GLU A 861 -22.49 25.54 -6.42
CA GLU A 861 -21.91 26.67 -7.15
C GLU A 861 -20.41 26.84 -6.88
N THR A 862 -19.93 26.35 -5.73
CA THR A 862 -18.52 26.46 -5.30
C THR A 862 -17.60 25.46 -5.99
N MET A 863 -18.16 24.40 -6.58
CA MET A 863 -17.41 23.27 -7.14
C MET A 863 -16.94 23.56 -8.57
N GLU A 864 -15.66 23.34 -8.91
CA GLU A 864 -15.13 23.56 -10.27
C GLU A 864 -15.40 22.36 -11.21
N ASP A 865 -15.78 22.60 -12.47
CA ASP A 865 -15.86 21.54 -13.50
C ASP A 865 -14.47 21.22 -14.08
N LYS A 866 -13.67 20.48 -13.30
CA LYS A 866 -12.30 20.09 -13.62
C LYS A 866 -12.07 18.58 -13.49
N VAL A 867 -10.98 18.13 -14.11
CA VAL A 867 -10.25 16.93 -13.68
C VAL A 867 -9.03 17.38 -12.89
N PHE A 868 -8.86 16.82 -11.69
CA PHE A 868 -7.77 17.11 -10.78
C PHE A 868 -6.77 15.97 -10.82
N VAL A 869 -5.47 16.30 -10.87
CA VAL A 869 -4.40 15.32 -11.02
C VAL A 869 -3.21 15.71 -10.14
N VAL A 870 -2.72 14.78 -9.33
CA VAL A 870 -1.49 14.94 -8.54
C VAL A 870 -0.47 13.92 -9.01
N ALA A 871 0.64 14.40 -9.58
CA ALA A 871 1.78 13.55 -9.87
C ALA A 871 2.69 13.49 -8.63
N LEU A 872 2.92 12.29 -8.13
CA LEU A 872 3.84 11.96 -7.05
C LEU A 872 5.10 11.37 -7.70
N LEU A 873 6.14 12.18 -7.90
CA LEU A 873 7.29 11.80 -8.72
C LEU A 873 8.62 11.79 -7.95
N LYS A 874 9.46 10.81 -8.28
CA LYS A 874 10.83 10.65 -7.78
C LYS A 874 11.82 11.45 -8.63
N GLU A 875 11.59 11.48 -9.94
CA GLU A 875 12.35 12.27 -10.93
C GLU A 875 11.38 13.13 -11.76
N PRO A 876 11.78 14.31 -12.28
CA PRO A 876 10.87 15.12 -13.09
C PRO A 876 10.36 14.39 -14.34
N GLY A 877 9.21 14.78 -14.85
CA GLY A 877 8.62 14.18 -16.04
C GLY A 877 7.46 14.97 -16.63
N THR A 878 7.13 14.66 -17.87
CA THR A 878 6.00 15.26 -18.59
C THR A 878 4.76 14.41 -18.35
N VAL A 879 3.74 15.01 -17.73
CA VAL A 879 2.45 14.40 -17.45
C VAL A 879 1.47 14.78 -18.56
N THR A 880 0.82 13.78 -19.15
CA THR A 880 -0.23 13.95 -20.15
C THR A 880 -1.57 13.52 -19.57
N ILE A 881 -2.59 14.38 -19.69
CA ILE A 881 -3.96 14.16 -19.20
C ILE A 881 -4.90 14.34 -20.40
N ASN A 882 -5.57 13.29 -20.85
CA ASN A 882 -6.59 13.37 -21.89
C ASN A 882 -7.97 13.34 -21.23
N SER A 883 -8.69 14.46 -21.29
CA SER A 883 -10.04 14.61 -20.75
C SER A 883 -11.02 14.79 -21.90
N GLY A 884 -11.85 13.77 -22.16
CA GLY A 884 -12.89 13.82 -23.21
C GLY A 884 -12.36 14.01 -24.64
N GLY A 885 -11.08 13.72 -24.91
CA GLY A 885 -10.45 13.99 -26.21
C GLY A 885 -9.79 15.37 -26.33
N VAL A 886 -9.65 16.13 -25.23
CA VAL A 886 -8.70 17.25 -25.15
C VAL A 886 -7.48 16.79 -24.35
N GLU A 887 -6.31 16.93 -24.95
CA GLU A 887 -5.03 16.52 -24.35
C GLU A 887 -4.38 17.71 -23.65
N TYR A 888 -4.00 17.53 -22.39
CA TYR A 888 -3.32 18.53 -21.58
C TYR A 888 -1.93 17.99 -21.22
N VAL A 889 -0.90 18.81 -21.42
CA VAL A 889 0.50 18.43 -21.18
C VAL A 889 1.10 19.38 -20.15
N ALA A 890 1.64 18.81 -19.07
CA ALA A 890 2.19 19.53 -17.93
C ALA A 890 3.60 19.00 -17.60
N GLU A 891 4.50 19.88 -17.18
CA GLU A 891 5.80 19.48 -16.62
C GLU A 891 5.66 19.35 -15.09
N ALA A 892 5.93 18.17 -14.55
CA ALA A 892 5.91 17.90 -13.12
C ALA A 892 7.33 17.68 -12.58
N GLY A 893 7.63 18.28 -11.43
CA GLY A 893 8.91 18.12 -10.75
C GLY A 893 8.95 16.85 -9.88
N THR A 894 10.15 16.50 -9.41
CA THR A 894 10.29 15.63 -8.23
C THR A 894 9.53 16.23 -7.04
N GLY A 895 8.78 15.39 -6.33
CA GLY A 895 7.83 15.81 -5.28
C GLY A 895 6.38 15.56 -5.70
N ALA A 896 5.44 16.20 -5.01
CA ALA A 896 4.01 16.13 -5.31
C ALA A 896 3.55 17.39 -6.06
N THR A 897 3.08 17.24 -7.31
CA THR A 897 2.65 18.37 -8.17
C THR A 897 1.17 18.24 -8.51
N LEU A 898 0.34 19.20 -8.11
CA LEU A 898 -1.07 19.32 -8.47
C LEU A 898 -1.25 20.05 -9.83
N MET A 899 -2.17 19.53 -10.63
CA MET A 899 -2.63 20.05 -11.91
C MET A 899 -4.16 20.07 -11.93
N LYS A 900 -4.75 21.09 -12.58
CA LYS A 900 -6.20 21.19 -12.85
C LYS A 900 -6.42 21.38 -14.34
N VAL A 901 -7.29 20.59 -14.96
CA VAL A 901 -7.64 20.70 -16.39
C VAL A 901 -9.15 20.77 -16.58
N ASP A 902 -9.64 21.39 -17.67
CA ASP A 902 -11.08 21.52 -17.89
C ASP A 902 -11.74 20.17 -18.15
N MET A 903 -12.90 19.94 -17.51
CA MET A 903 -13.65 18.69 -17.58
C MET A 903 -14.23 18.44 -18.99
N GLY A 904 -13.64 17.50 -19.73
CA GLY A 904 -14.21 16.95 -20.96
C GLY A 904 -15.08 15.73 -20.69
N THR A 905 -16.28 15.67 -21.29
CA THR A 905 -17.14 14.48 -21.23
C THR A 905 -16.58 13.34 -22.07
N GLY A 906 -16.79 12.10 -21.61
CA GLY A 906 -16.18 10.89 -22.17
C GLY A 906 -15.06 10.33 -21.29
N THR A 907 -14.05 9.72 -21.91
CA THR A 907 -13.00 8.96 -21.20
C THR A 907 -11.89 9.88 -20.68
N GLN A 908 -11.30 9.47 -19.55
CA GLN A 908 -10.27 10.22 -18.83
C GLN A 908 -9.01 9.35 -18.75
N ALA A 909 -7.91 9.77 -19.37
CA ALA A 909 -6.68 9.00 -19.45
C ALA A 909 -5.46 9.82 -19.02
N PHE A 910 -4.47 9.14 -18.45
CA PHE A 910 -3.30 9.75 -17.83
C PHE A 910 -2.03 9.01 -18.22
N ALA A 911 -0.94 9.72 -18.45
CA ALA A 911 0.37 9.14 -18.73
C ALA A 911 1.50 9.97 -18.09
N LEU A 912 2.57 9.30 -17.70
CA LEU A 912 3.84 9.90 -17.34
C LEU A 912 4.87 9.53 -18.40
N SER A 913 5.61 10.51 -18.92
CA SER A 913 6.70 10.28 -19.87
C SER A 913 7.97 11.02 -19.45
N ARG A 914 9.13 10.49 -19.85
CA ARG A 914 10.45 11.09 -19.61
C ARG A 914 11.29 10.99 -20.88
N GLY A 915 11.86 12.11 -21.33
CA GLY A 915 12.69 12.15 -22.55
C GLY A 915 11.95 11.80 -23.85
N GLY A 916 10.61 11.82 -23.86
CA GLY A 916 9.79 11.38 -25.00
C GLY A 916 9.58 9.86 -25.06
N SER A 917 9.71 9.16 -23.94
CA SER A 917 9.31 7.75 -23.77
C SER A 917 8.38 7.62 -22.58
N ASP A 918 7.34 6.80 -22.71
CA ASP A 918 6.37 6.57 -21.63
C ASP A 918 6.99 5.77 -20.49
N VAL A 919 6.68 6.17 -19.26
CA VAL A 919 7.02 5.47 -18.01
C VAL A 919 5.86 4.55 -17.62
N PHE A 920 4.64 5.08 -17.66
CA PHE A 920 3.39 4.34 -17.54
C PHE A 920 2.23 5.18 -18.09
N SER A 921 1.10 4.52 -18.36
CA SER A 921 -0.17 5.17 -18.67
C SER A 921 -1.35 4.34 -18.15
N GLY A 922 -2.53 4.96 -18.08
CA GLY A 922 -3.75 4.33 -17.60
C GLY A 922 -4.99 5.13 -18.00
N VAL A 923 -6.15 4.48 -17.95
CA VAL A 923 -7.45 5.10 -18.26
C VAL A 923 -8.38 4.83 -17.10
N SER A 924 -9.10 5.85 -16.65
CA SER A 924 -10.08 5.68 -15.58
C SER A 924 -11.29 4.88 -16.07
N LEU A 925 -11.72 3.94 -15.24
CA LEU A 925 -12.83 3.03 -15.50
C LEU A 925 -14.19 3.76 -15.67
N VAL A 926 -14.37 4.90 -15.00
CA VAL A 926 -15.63 5.65 -14.96
C VAL A 926 -15.58 6.89 -15.87
N PRO A 927 -16.22 6.90 -17.05
CA PRO A 927 -16.29 8.09 -17.89
C PRO A 927 -17.13 9.21 -17.27
N ILE A 928 -16.89 10.45 -17.69
CA ILE A 928 -17.69 11.63 -17.32
C ILE A 928 -18.85 11.76 -18.33
N VAL A 929 -20.08 11.95 -17.85
CA VAL A 929 -21.29 11.96 -18.69
C VAL A 929 -22.12 13.24 -18.49
N ASP A 930 -22.89 13.61 -19.50
CA ASP A 930 -23.79 14.78 -19.51
C ASP A 930 -25.25 14.38 -19.21
N GLU A 931 -25.44 13.44 -18.28
CA GLU A 931 -26.74 12.88 -17.91
C GLU A 931 -26.82 12.52 -16.42
N CYS A 932 -28.03 12.52 -15.86
CA CYS A 932 -28.26 12.25 -14.44
C CYS A 932 -28.12 10.76 -14.12
N ILE A 933 -26.95 10.36 -13.61
CA ILE A 933 -26.70 9.00 -13.13
C ILE A 933 -27.71 8.66 -12.02
N CYS A 934 -28.43 7.55 -12.19
CA CYS A 934 -29.60 7.17 -11.37
C CYS A 934 -30.69 8.25 -11.22
N GLY A 935 -30.70 9.29 -12.05
CA GLY A 935 -31.67 10.39 -12.00
C GLY A 935 -31.44 11.42 -10.89
N ILE A 936 -30.29 11.41 -10.20
CA ILE A 936 -29.99 12.30 -9.06
C ILE A 936 -28.79 13.23 -9.31
N TYR A 937 -28.71 14.31 -8.54
CA TYR A 937 -27.51 15.11 -8.39
C TYR A 937 -26.46 14.35 -7.59
N ASN A 938 -25.37 13.93 -8.24
CA ASN A 938 -24.25 13.27 -7.57
C ASN A 938 -22.99 14.15 -7.61
N PHE A 939 -22.54 14.61 -6.44
CA PHE A 939 -21.31 15.38 -6.26
C PHE A 939 -20.22 14.58 -5.50
N ASN A 940 -20.40 13.27 -5.33
CA ASN A 940 -19.36 12.34 -4.90
C ASN A 940 -18.37 12.14 -6.07
N PRO A 941 -17.05 12.32 -5.87
CA PRO A 941 -16.08 12.13 -6.94
C PRO A 941 -15.78 10.63 -7.16
N VAL A 942 -15.09 10.32 -8.26
CA VAL A 942 -14.32 9.10 -8.41
C VAL A 942 -12.86 9.48 -8.22
N ALA A 943 -12.10 8.74 -7.40
CA ALA A 943 -10.67 8.99 -7.22
C ALA A 943 -9.85 7.70 -7.41
N GLY A 944 -8.87 7.75 -8.32
CA GLY A 944 -8.05 6.60 -8.69
C GLY A 944 -6.58 6.96 -8.87
N SER A 945 -5.78 5.97 -9.26
CA SER A 945 -4.34 6.12 -9.50
C SER A 945 -3.87 5.42 -10.78
N VAL A 946 -2.70 5.83 -11.26
CA VAL A 946 -1.96 5.22 -12.38
C VAL A 946 -0.49 5.07 -11.94
N PRO A 947 0.11 3.86 -12.02
CA PRO A 947 -0.50 2.58 -12.38
C PRO A 947 -1.68 2.22 -11.47
N ALA A 948 -2.75 1.67 -12.08
CA ALA A 948 -3.98 1.36 -11.36
C ALA A 948 -3.84 0.07 -10.52
N ALA A 949 -4.68 -0.05 -9.48
CA ALA A 949 -4.81 -1.28 -8.72
C ALA A 949 -5.29 -2.45 -9.61
N ALA A 950 -4.87 -3.67 -9.28
CA ALA A 950 -5.26 -4.87 -10.03
C ALA A 950 -6.69 -5.34 -9.75
N ASP A 951 -7.18 -5.09 -8.52
CA ASP A 951 -8.55 -5.37 -8.10
C ASP A 951 -9.41 -4.09 -8.22
N ILE A 952 -10.70 -4.26 -8.56
CA ILE A 952 -11.67 -3.17 -8.67
C ILE A 952 -12.53 -3.16 -7.41
N ASP A 953 -12.57 -2.03 -6.70
CA ASP A 953 -13.36 -1.86 -5.48
C ASP A 953 -14.80 -1.41 -5.78
N TYR A 954 -15.78 -2.06 -5.15
CA TYR A 954 -17.21 -1.84 -5.39
C TYR A 954 -18.08 -2.22 -4.18
N LEU A 955 -19.30 -1.67 -4.11
CA LEU A 955 -20.27 -1.98 -3.06
C LEU A 955 -20.78 -3.43 -3.17
N ASN A 956 -20.80 -4.14 -2.04
CA ASN A 956 -21.38 -5.49 -1.94
C ASN A 956 -22.93 -5.45 -1.82
N ASP A 957 -23.58 -6.60 -1.99
CA ASP A 957 -25.05 -6.76 -1.92
C ASP A 957 -25.70 -6.20 -0.64
N ILE A 958 -25.01 -6.21 0.51
CA ILE A 958 -25.54 -5.70 1.78
C ILE A 958 -25.49 -4.17 1.80
N SER A 959 -24.41 -3.60 1.26
CA SER A 959 -24.20 -2.18 1.03
C SER A 959 -25.06 -1.58 -0.10
N LEU A 960 -25.92 -2.38 -0.76
CA LEU A 960 -26.85 -1.94 -1.81
C LEU A 960 -28.35 -2.13 -1.44
N GLN A 961 -28.66 -2.59 -0.22
CA GLN A 961 -30.04 -2.92 0.19
C GLN A 961 -31.01 -1.72 0.31
N ALA A 962 -30.50 -0.50 0.33
CA ALA A 962 -31.26 0.75 0.37
C ALA A 962 -31.15 1.58 -0.91
N PHE A 963 -30.29 1.20 -1.86
CA PHE A 963 -29.99 1.91 -3.11
C PHE A 963 -31.23 2.46 -3.85
N SER A 964 -32.26 1.64 -4.05
CA SER A 964 -33.49 2.07 -4.74
C SER A 964 -34.46 2.91 -3.89
N LYS A 965 -34.13 3.27 -2.64
CA LYS A 965 -34.96 4.12 -1.79
C LYS A 965 -34.70 5.60 -2.12
N GLY A 966 -35.77 6.35 -2.36
CA GLY A 966 -35.73 7.76 -2.76
C GLY A 966 -35.55 8.00 -4.26
N LEU A 967 -34.93 7.07 -5.00
CA LEU A 967 -34.80 7.18 -6.46
C LEU A 967 -36.17 7.25 -7.16
N GLN A 968 -36.37 8.29 -7.98
CA GLN A 968 -37.54 8.40 -8.85
C GLN A 968 -37.30 7.81 -10.24
N ALA A 969 -36.04 7.78 -10.70
CA ALA A 969 -35.63 7.08 -11.91
C ALA A 969 -35.32 5.60 -11.64
N SER A 970 -35.40 4.78 -12.70
CA SER A 970 -35.06 3.36 -12.62
C SER A 970 -33.54 3.18 -12.71
N CYS A 971 -32.90 2.84 -11.58
CA CYS A 971 -31.49 2.48 -11.51
C CYS A 971 -31.34 1.10 -10.82
N ALA A 972 -30.40 0.28 -11.28
CA ALA A 972 -30.20 -1.08 -10.76
C ALA A 972 -29.28 -1.06 -9.51
N PRO A 973 -29.63 -1.78 -8.42
CA PRO A 973 -28.81 -1.90 -7.22
C PRO A 973 -27.65 -2.87 -7.46
N SER A 974 -26.68 -2.44 -8.27
CA SER A 974 -25.53 -3.24 -8.71
C SER A 974 -24.40 -2.30 -9.17
N PRO A 975 -23.12 -2.64 -8.98
CA PRO A 975 -22.01 -1.89 -9.57
C PRO A 975 -22.14 -1.84 -11.10
N THR A 976 -21.89 -0.67 -11.69
CA THR A 976 -21.80 -0.49 -13.15
C THR A 976 -20.50 -1.10 -13.69
N TYR A 977 -19.43 -1.03 -12.89
CA TYR A 977 -18.11 -1.58 -13.23
C TYR A 977 -17.66 -2.59 -12.17
N GLY A 978 -18.23 -3.79 -12.22
CA GLY A 978 -17.81 -4.91 -11.37
C GLY A 978 -16.45 -5.50 -11.79
N ALA A 979 -16.03 -6.56 -11.10
CA ALA A 979 -14.76 -7.23 -11.36
C ALA A 979 -14.58 -7.64 -12.85
N GLY A 980 -13.37 -7.44 -13.37
CA GLY A 980 -13.03 -7.67 -14.78
C GLY A 980 -13.51 -6.58 -15.74
N ALA A 981 -14.26 -5.56 -15.29
CA ALA A 981 -14.62 -4.43 -16.14
C ALA A 981 -13.36 -3.71 -16.67
N GLN A 982 -13.27 -3.59 -17.98
CA GLN A 982 -12.11 -2.94 -18.63
C GLN A 982 -12.35 -1.44 -18.77
N PRO A 983 -11.32 -0.59 -18.59
CA PRO A 983 -11.43 0.83 -18.85
C PRO A 983 -11.92 1.12 -20.29
N PRO A 984 -12.79 2.13 -20.47
CA PRO A 984 -13.28 2.50 -21.79
C PRO A 984 -12.15 3.06 -22.66
N ALA A 985 -12.23 2.86 -23.98
CA ALA A 985 -11.15 3.25 -24.89
C ALA A 985 -10.81 4.76 -24.82
N THR A 986 -9.51 5.09 -24.80
CA THR A 986 -9.02 6.48 -24.80
C THR A 986 -9.57 7.26 -25.99
N ALA A 987 -10.18 8.41 -25.72
CA ALA A 987 -10.65 9.32 -26.77
C ALA A 987 -9.47 9.83 -27.60
N ALA A 988 -9.56 9.76 -28.93
CA ALA A 988 -8.52 10.27 -29.81
C ALA A 988 -8.34 11.80 -29.61
N PRO A 989 -7.13 12.31 -29.38
CA PRO A 989 -6.92 13.72 -29.06
C PRO A 989 -7.31 14.62 -30.24
N THR A 990 -8.18 15.58 -29.96
CA THR A 990 -8.72 16.56 -30.92
C THR A 990 -7.94 17.87 -30.92
N SER A 991 -7.28 18.18 -29.80
CA SER A 991 -6.43 19.34 -29.58
C SER A 991 -5.52 19.08 -28.37
N THR A 992 -4.37 19.76 -28.33
CA THR A 992 -3.39 19.68 -27.23
C THR A 992 -3.19 21.06 -26.59
N VAL A 993 -3.17 21.13 -25.27
CA VAL A 993 -3.04 22.34 -24.45
C VAL A 993 -1.87 22.18 -23.48
N THR A 994 -1.01 23.19 -23.35
CA THR A 994 0.05 23.19 -22.32
C THR A 994 -0.47 23.78 -21.02
N VAL A 995 -0.39 23.01 -19.93
CA VAL A 995 -0.72 23.48 -18.58
C VAL A 995 0.49 24.20 -17.99
N THR A 996 0.32 25.48 -17.65
CA THR A 996 1.38 26.29 -17.00
C THR A 996 1.11 26.56 -15.52
N ASP A 997 -0.16 26.55 -15.11
CA ASP A 997 -0.55 26.67 -13.70
C ASP A 997 -0.49 25.28 -13.04
N THR A 998 0.69 24.95 -12.51
CA THR A 998 0.94 23.76 -11.68
C THR A 998 1.33 24.18 -10.27
N VAL A 999 0.91 23.42 -9.26
CA VAL A 999 1.13 23.74 -7.85
C VAL A 999 2.00 22.67 -7.20
N GLY A 1000 3.25 23.02 -6.89
CA GLY A 1000 4.18 22.18 -6.12
C GLY A 1000 3.98 22.32 -4.61
N PRO A 1001 4.74 21.57 -3.78
CA PRO A 1001 4.53 21.48 -2.34
C PRO A 1001 5.15 22.65 -1.58
N THR A 1002 4.60 23.87 -1.74
CA THR A 1002 5.00 25.06 -0.95
C THR A 1002 3.85 26.04 -0.68
N ALA A 1003 3.30 25.97 0.54
CA ALA A 1003 2.49 26.98 1.26
C ALA A 1003 1.14 27.49 0.65
N PRO A 1004 0.11 27.79 1.47
CA PRO A 1004 -1.20 28.25 0.98
C PRO A 1004 -1.19 29.69 0.42
N PRO A 1005 -2.17 30.06 -0.44
CA PRO A 1005 -2.34 31.42 -0.92
C PRO A 1005 -2.74 32.39 0.21
N SER A 1006 -2.15 33.59 0.21
CA SER A 1006 -2.48 34.64 1.17
C SER A 1006 -3.91 35.17 0.98
N GLY A 1007 -4.72 35.16 2.04
CA GLY A 1007 -6.07 35.75 2.03
C GLY A 1007 -6.03 37.24 1.65
N GLY A 1008 -6.75 37.61 0.58
CA GLY A 1008 -6.71 38.96 0.01
C GLY A 1008 -8.07 39.42 -0.52
N SER A 1009 -8.84 40.14 0.30
CA SER A 1009 -10.10 40.77 -0.14
C SER A 1009 -9.83 42.13 -0.80
N SER A 1010 -10.01 42.21 -2.12
CA SER A 1010 -10.14 43.50 -2.83
C SER A 1010 -10.97 43.38 -4.10
N SER A 1011 -12.14 44.00 -4.12
CA SER A 1011 -13.02 44.07 -5.30
C SER A 1011 -12.64 45.20 -6.25
N SER A 1012 -12.42 44.92 -7.53
CA SER A 1012 -12.48 45.94 -8.59
C SER A 1012 -12.85 45.35 -9.94
N ALA A 1013 -14.08 45.59 -10.40
CA ALA A 1013 -14.53 45.21 -11.74
C ALA A 1013 -14.17 46.29 -12.78
N PRO A 1014 -13.91 45.89 -14.04
CA PRO A 1014 -14.17 46.73 -15.20
C PRO A 1014 -15.27 46.11 -16.09
N ALA A 1015 -16.21 46.92 -16.55
CA ALA A 1015 -17.31 46.50 -17.42
C ALA A 1015 -17.08 46.89 -18.89
N SER A 1016 -17.44 46.02 -19.82
CA SER A 1016 -17.74 46.41 -21.21
C SER A 1016 -18.70 45.43 -21.89
N THR A 1017 -19.82 45.95 -22.37
CA THR A 1017 -20.86 45.24 -23.12
C THR A 1017 -20.40 44.76 -24.51
N PRO A 1018 -20.72 43.53 -24.93
CA PRO A 1018 -20.92 43.22 -26.35
C PRO A 1018 -22.12 44.01 -26.88
N THR A 1019 -22.06 44.49 -28.13
CA THR A 1019 -23.18 45.24 -28.76
C THR A 1019 -23.95 44.33 -29.73
N ASP A 1020 -25.28 44.49 -29.75
CA ASP A 1020 -26.23 43.75 -30.59
C ASP A 1020 -25.94 43.83 -32.10
N SER A 1021 -26.24 42.76 -32.83
CA SER A 1021 -26.37 42.75 -34.30
C SER A 1021 -27.17 41.54 -34.83
N THR A 1022 -28.50 41.57 -34.68
CA THR A 1022 -29.51 41.07 -35.68
C THR A 1022 -29.54 39.57 -36.06
N SER A 1023 -30.70 38.92 -36.28
CA SER A 1023 -32.11 39.33 -36.20
C SER A 1023 -33.05 38.11 -36.24
N ALA A 1024 -34.15 38.14 -35.49
CA ALA A 1024 -35.22 37.13 -35.55
C ALA A 1024 -36.06 37.22 -36.85
N PRO A 1025 -36.97 36.26 -37.13
CA PRO A 1025 -38.37 36.56 -36.78
C PRO A 1025 -39.30 35.38 -36.40
N THR A 1026 -40.36 35.70 -35.64
CA THR A 1026 -41.71 35.04 -35.59
C THR A 1026 -41.84 33.57 -35.08
N SER A 1027 -42.88 33.17 -34.31
CA SER A 1027 -43.99 33.92 -33.67
C SER A 1027 -44.80 33.11 -32.63
N THR A 1028 -45.06 33.72 -31.46
CA THR A 1028 -46.30 33.81 -30.62
C THR A 1028 -47.59 33.02 -30.95
N PRO A 1029 -48.59 32.88 -30.03
CA PRO A 1029 -48.67 33.13 -28.56
C PRO A 1029 -49.18 31.86 -27.79
N THR A 1030 -49.84 31.79 -26.61
CA THR A 1030 -50.83 32.59 -25.80
C THR A 1030 -51.05 31.77 -24.47
N ASP A 1031 -51.59 32.20 -23.31
CA ASP A 1031 -51.93 33.47 -22.63
C ASP A 1031 -52.50 33.13 -21.20
N SER A 1032 -52.88 34.12 -20.37
CA SER A 1032 -53.79 34.05 -19.18
C SER A 1032 -53.22 33.43 -17.88
N SER A 1033 -53.06 34.14 -16.74
CA SER A 1033 -53.98 34.89 -15.82
C SER A 1033 -54.22 34.10 -14.51
N SER A 1034 -54.47 34.63 -13.29
CA SER A 1034 -54.54 36.00 -12.73
C SER A 1034 -54.36 35.98 -11.19
N ALA A 1035 -53.98 37.11 -10.56
CA ALA A 1035 -53.79 37.24 -9.10
C ALA A 1035 -55.10 37.34 -8.27
N PRO A 1036 -55.02 37.26 -6.92
CA PRO A 1036 -55.16 38.49 -6.11
C PRO A 1036 -54.21 38.58 -4.88
N ALA A 1037 -54.28 39.66 -4.10
CA ALA A 1037 -53.37 39.98 -2.98
C ALA A 1037 -54.08 40.64 -1.77
N SER A 1038 -53.47 40.61 -0.56
CA SER A 1038 -53.59 41.71 0.44
C SER A 1038 -52.62 41.64 1.65
N THR A 1039 -51.89 42.75 1.78
CA THR A 1039 -51.18 43.45 2.91
C THR A 1039 -51.86 43.48 4.31
N PRO A 1040 -51.26 44.09 5.37
CA PRO A 1040 -49.96 44.83 5.52
C PRO A 1040 -49.05 44.20 6.64
N THR A 1041 -48.20 44.80 7.50
CA THR A 1041 -47.79 46.17 8.02
C THR A 1041 -46.48 45.96 8.86
N ASP A 1042 -45.61 46.89 9.32
CA ASP A 1042 -45.44 48.37 9.20
C ASP A 1042 -44.00 48.84 9.63
N SER A 1043 -43.69 50.14 9.40
CA SER A 1043 -42.86 51.06 10.22
C SER A 1043 -41.32 50.95 10.47
N SER A 1044 -40.63 52.02 10.02
CA SER A 1044 -39.47 52.73 10.63
C SER A 1044 -38.04 52.12 10.55
N SER A 1045 -36.94 52.90 10.39
CA SER A 1045 -36.77 54.29 9.89
C SER A 1045 -35.29 54.61 9.59
N ALA A 1046 -35.01 55.42 8.54
CA ALA A 1046 -33.67 55.96 8.21
C ALA A 1046 -33.34 57.27 9.01
N PRO A 1047 -32.15 57.94 8.93
CA PRO A 1047 -31.66 58.56 7.67
C PRO A 1047 -30.13 58.78 7.45
N THR A 1048 -29.72 58.97 6.18
CA THR A 1048 -28.65 59.86 5.62
C THR A 1048 -27.27 60.01 6.32
N SER A 1049 -26.13 59.99 5.61
CA SER A 1049 -25.80 60.96 4.53
C SER A 1049 -24.47 60.66 3.78
N THR A 1050 -24.43 61.08 2.50
CA THR A 1050 -23.26 61.35 1.62
C THR A 1050 -23.20 62.87 1.31
N PRO A 1051 -22.27 63.45 0.50
CA PRO A 1051 -21.11 62.95 -0.27
C PRO A 1051 -19.76 63.51 0.29
N THR A 1052 -18.68 64.00 -0.36
CA THR A 1052 -18.27 64.52 -1.72
C THR A 1052 -16.73 64.73 -1.65
N ASP A 1053 -15.87 64.82 -2.68
CA ASP A 1053 -15.82 64.42 -4.11
C ASP A 1053 -14.46 64.89 -4.72
N SER A 1054 -13.92 64.21 -5.76
CA SER A 1054 -12.94 64.72 -6.76
C SER A 1054 -11.50 65.13 -6.30
N SER A 1055 -10.39 64.94 -7.02
CA SER A 1055 -10.17 64.90 -8.49
C SER A 1055 -8.73 64.51 -8.94
N SER A 1056 -8.60 64.17 -10.24
CA SER A 1056 -7.45 64.39 -11.18
C SER A 1056 -6.14 63.57 -11.18
N VAL A 1057 -5.91 62.94 -12.34
CA VAL A 1057 -4.67 62.46 -13.03
C VAL A 1057 -3.83 63.65 -13.64
N PRO A 1058 -2.67 63.52 -14.37
CA PRO A 1058 -2.01 62.32 -14.97
C PRO A 1058 -0.43 62.20 -14.95
N ALA A 1059 0.02 60.95 -15.16
CA ALA A 1059 1.15 60.41 -15.98
C ALA A 1059 2.46 61.17 -16.30
N SER A 1060 3.59 60.41 -16.37
CA SER A 1060 4.53 60.38 -17.52
C SER A 1060 5.63 59.29 -17.45
N THR A 1061 6.14 58.90 -18.62
CA THR A 1061 7.26 57.96 -18.95
C THR A 1061 8.26 58.71 -19.88
N PRO A 1062 9.35 58.14 -20.48
CA PRO A 1062 10.03 56.84 -20.34
C PRO A 1062 11.61 56.91 -20.34
N THR A 1063 12.27 55.76 -20.57
CA THR A 1063 13.48 55.56 -21.43
C THR A 1063 14.82 55.21 -20.74
N SER A 1064 15.64 54.42 -21.45
CA SER A 1064 16.86 53.72 -21.01
C SER A 1064 18.12 54.11 -21.83
N SER A 1065 19.31 53.65 -21.41
CA SER A 1065 20.48 53.40 -22.30
C SER A 1065 21.61 52.63 -21.58
N THR A 1066 22.61 52.15 -22.33
CA THR A 1066 23.64 51.17 -21.92
C THR A 1066 25.08 51.67 -22.21
N THR A 1067 26.13 51.11 -21.56
CA THR A 1067 27.30 50.44 -22.21
C THR A 1067 28.53 50.16 -21.28
N SER A 1068 29.06 48.93 -21.40
CA SER A 1068 30.47 48.50 -21.53
C SER A 1068 31.63 48.92 -20.57
N ALA A 1069 32.54 47.97 -20.32
CA ALA A 1069 33.76 48.09 -19.51
C ALA A 1069 35.08 47.88 -20.31
N PRO A 1070 36.26 48.17 -19.70
CA PRO A 1070 37.52 47.51 -20.08
C PRO A 1070 38.41 47.06 -18.88
N THR A 1071 39.52 46.36 -19.17
CA THR A 1071 40.30 45.46 -18.28
C THR A 1071 41.67 46.03 -17.81
N THR A 1072 42.23 45.56 -16.67
CA THR A 1072 43.68 45.21 -16.48
C THR A 1072 44.00 44.61 -15.09
N THR A 1073 45.13 43.89 -14.94
CA THR A 1073 45.66 43.30 -13.68
C THR A 1073 47.20 43.17 -13.78
N PRO A 1074 47.99 43.22 -12.68
CA PRO A 1074 48.54 41.97 -12.09
C PRO A 1074 48.88 41.99 -10.56
N SER A 1075 49.10 40.78 -9.99
CA SER A 1075 49.98 40.34 -8.86
C SER A 1075 50.60 41.33 -7.83
N ASP A 1076 50.81 40.98 -6.54
CA ASP A 1076 50.80 39.66 -5.85
C ASP A 1076 50.53 39.77 -4.33
N THR A 1077 50.00 38.68 -3.73
CA THR A 1077 49.92 38.36 -2.26
C THR A 1077 48.91 39.16 -1.41
N PRO A 1078 48.19 38.54 -0.44
CA PRO A 1078 48.05 37.11 -0.14
C PRO A 1078 46.91 36.46 -0.95
N ALA A 1079 46.62 35.18 -0.68
CA ALA A 1079 45.40 34.55 -1.22
C ALA A 1079 44.15 35.23 -0.63
N PRO A 1080 43.12 35.53 -1.45
CA PRO A 1080 41.86 36.04 -0.92
C PRO A 1080 41.16 34.96 -0.08
N PRO A 1081 40.33 35.34 0.92
CA PRO A 1081 39.46 34.38 1.58
C PRO A 1081 38.52 33.74 0.55
N SER A 1082 38.16 32.48 0.77
CA SER A 1082 37.30 31.72 -0.12
C SER A 1082 35.91 32.36 -0.22
N ASN A 1083 35.56 32.93 -1.38
CA ASN A 1083 34.20 33.39 -1.65
C ASN A 1083 33.24 32.19 -1.63
N ALA A 1084 32.28 32.21 -0.71
CA ALA A 1084 31.22 31.21 -0.66
C ALA A 1084 30.11 31.58 -1.66
N THR A 1085 30.13 30.96 -2.84
CA THR A 1085 29.11 31.14 -3.88
C THR A 1085 28.30 29.85 -4.07
N GLY A 1086 27.19 29.73 -3.34
CA GLY A 1086 26.32 28.55 -3.35
C GLY A 1086 25.11 28.70 -2.42
N ARG A 1087 24.31 27.63 -2.28
CA ARG A 1087 23.35 27.51 -1.17
C ARG A 1087 24.15 27.13 0.07
N LEU A 1088 24.01 27.89 1.16
CA LEU A 1088 24.81 27.72 2.38
C LEU A 1088 23.91 27.38 3.57
N VAL A 1089 24.37 26.48 4.44
CA VAL A 1089 23.66 26.03 5.65
C VAL A 1089 24.32 26.64 6.88
N PHE A 1090 23.55 27.42 7.64
CA PHE A 1090 24.03 28.05 8.88
C PHE A 1090 23.27 27.53 10.10
N SER A 1091 23.95 27.46 11.25
CA SER A 1091 23.34 27.13 12.55
C SER A 1091 23.59 28.25 13.56
N HIS A 1092 22.59 28.62 14.36
CA HIS A 1092 22.75 29.65 15.39
C HIS A 1092 23.43 29.07 16.64
N PHE A 1093 24.53 29.71 17.06
CA PHE A 1093 25.27 29.36 18.26
C PHE A 1093 25.16 30.49 19.30
N MET A 1094 24.47 30.22 20.40
CA MET A 1094 24.12 31.23 21.40
C MET A 1094 25.30 31.58 22.31
N ILE A 1095 26.12 32.57 21.93
CA ILE A 1095 27.26 33.04 22.73
C ILE A 1095 26.81 33.63 24.07
N GLY A 1096 25.63 34.26 24.10
CA GLY A 1096 25.05 34.86 25.31
C GLY A 1096 24.88 33.91 26.51
N ILE A 1097 24.88 32.58 26.31
CA ILE A 1097 24.69 31.58 27.40
C ILE A 1097 25.92 30.72 27.71
N VAL A 1098 27.06 30.88 27.02
CA VAL A 1098 28.27 30.05 27.19
C VAL A 1098 29.41 30.77 27.93
N SER A 1099 29.09 31.44 29.03
CA SER A 1099 30.06 32.14 29.89
C SER A 1099 31.10 31.24 30.58
N ASN A 1100 30.93 29.92 30.51
CA ASN A 1100 31.72 28.90 31.20
C ASN A 1100 32.84 28.26 30.35
N ARG A 1101 32.98 28.62 29.08
CA ARG A 1101 34.08 28.16 28.21
C ARG A 1101 35.32 29.03 28.45
N ASN A 1102 36.50 28.41 28.49
CA ASN A 1102 37.76 29.04 28.92
C ASN A 1102 38.90 28.88 27.89
N SER A 1103 38.72 28.05 26.87
CA SER A 1103 39.70 27.79 25.82
C SER A 1103 39.01 27.57 24.45
N PRO A 1104 39.73 27.71 23.32
CA PRO A 1104 39.17 27.37 22.01
C PRO A 1104 38.81 25.89 21.89
N ALA A 1105 39.53 25.01 22.60
CA ALA A 1105 39.26 23.57 22.62
C ALA A 1105 37.87 23.22 23.20
N ASP A 1106 37.26 24.12 23.97
CA ASP A 1106 35.89 23.94 24.50
C ASP A 1106 34.82 24.14 23.39
N TYR A 1107 35.20 24.67 22.23
CA TYR A 1107 34.37 24.82 21.03
C TYR A 1107 34.70 23.80 19.91
N ASP A 1108 35.88 23.19 19.96
CA ASP A 1108 36.41 22.31 18.89
C ASP A 1108 35.47 21.15 18.52
N ILE A 1109 34.74 20.59 19.48
CA ILE A 1109 33.81 19.47 19.27
C ILE A 1109 32.61 19.93 18.44
N ASP A 1110 32.07 21.12 18.75
CA ASP A 1110 30.94 21.70 18.02
C ASP A 1110 31.35 22.07 16.60
N MET A 1111 32.52 22.69 16.43
CA MET A 1111 33.08 23.08 15.12
C MET A 1111 33.31 21.87 14.20
N LYS A 1112 33.90 20.78 14.72
CA LYS A 1112 34.13 19.55 13.96
C LYS A 1112 32.82 18.89 13.57
N ARG A 1113 31.92 18.68 14.53
CA ARG A 1113 30.65 17.99 14.29
C ARG A 1113 29.74 18.74 13.32
N ALA A 1114 29.72 20.08 13.38
CA ALA A 1114 28.97 20.90 12.43
C ALA A 1114 29.50 20.73 11.00
N LYS A 1115 30.82 20.76 10.82
CA LYS A 1115 31.47 20.54 9.52
C LYS A 1115 31.28 19.11 9.00
N GLU A 1116 31.29 18.10 9.87
CA GLU A 1116 31.04 16.69 9.53
C GLU A 1116 29.61 16.45 9.00
N ILE A 1117 28.63 17.24 9.45
CA ILE A 1117 27.22 17.14 9.00
C ILE A 1117 26.84 18.18 7.92
N GLY A 1118 27.81 18.91 7.37
CA GLY A 1118 27.57 19.83 6.25
C GLY A 1118 26.98 21.21 6.61
N ILE A 1119 27.20 21.69 7.84
CA ILE A 1119 26.95 23.10 8.19
C ILE A 1119 28.18 23.91 7.73
N ASP A 1120 27.96 24.96 6.93
CA ASP A 1120 29.03 25.82 6.40
C ASP A 1120 29.57 26.81 7.42
N ALA A 1121 28.69 27.36 8.28
CA ALA A 1121 29.08 28.33 9.31
C ALA A 1121 28.17 28.34 10.54
N PHE A 1122 28.73 28.70 11.70
CA PHE A 1122 27.92 29.11 12.86
C PHE A 1122 27.64 30.62 12.85
N ALA A 1123 26.35 30.97 13.00
CA ALA A 1123 25.89 32.31 13.32
C ALA A 1123 26.03 32.54 14.83
N LEU A 1124 27.13 33.17 15.26
CA LEU A 1124 27.44 33.43 16.67
C LEU A 1124 26.52 34.53 17.19
N ASN A 1125 25.45 34.14 17.87
CA ASN A 1125 24.43 35.06 18.38
C ASN A 1125 24.86 35.72 19.70
N ILE A 1126 24.89 37.05 19.72
CA ILE A 1126 25.41 37.84 20.85
C ILE A 1126 24.42 38.87 21.38
N GLY A 1127 24.40 39.01 22.71
CA GLY A 1127 23.93 40.18 23.43
C GLY A 1127 25.09 41.08 23.87
N VAL A 1128 24.78 42.03 24.74
CA VAL A 1128 25.73 43.07 25.23
C VAL A 1128 26.60 42.61 26.41
N ASP A 1129 26.62 41.31 26.71
CA ASP A 1129 27.14 40.69 27.94
C ASP A 1129 28.63 40.93 28.21
N PRO A 1130 29.05 41.01 29.50
CA PRO A 1130 30.44 41.35 29.87
C PRO A 1130 31.48 40.28 29.49
N TYR A 1131 31.05 39.10 29.03
CA TYR A 1131 31.92 38.03 28.54
C TYR A 1131 31.88 37.84 27.01
N THR A 1132 31.01 38.56 26.28
CA THR A 1132 30.84 38.41 24.82
C THR A 1132 32.17 38.52 24.07
N ASP A 1133 33.00 39.52 24.38
CA ASP A 1133 34.30 39.72 23.72
C ASP A 1133 35.31 38.59 23.97
N ALA A 1134 35.24 37.94 25.14
CA ALA A 1134 36.11 36.80 25.44
C ALA A 1134 35.63 35.54 24.70
N GLN A 1135 34.33 35.25 24.73
CA GLN A 1135 33.77 34.06 24.09
C GLN A 1135 33.80 34.15 22.56
N LEU A 1136 33.66 35.34 21.97
CA LEU A 1136 33.89 35.55 20.53
C LEU A 1136 35.34 35.26 20.15
N GLU A 1137 36.33 35.73 20.91
CA GLU A 1137 37.75 35.45 20.60
C GLU A 1137 38.06 33.94 20.65
N LEU A 1138 37.50 33.21 21.65
CA LEU A 1138 37.64 31.75 21.74
C LEU A 1138 36.93 31.02 20.60
N ALA A 1139 35.71 31.43 20.23
CA ALA A 1139 34.93 30.84 19.16
C ALA A 1139 35.58 31.05 17.78
N TYR A 1140 36.05 32.26 17.47
CA TYR A 1140 36.79 32.54 16.24
C TYR A 1140 38.11 31.77 16.19
N GLN A 1141 38.86 31.68 17.31
CA GLN A 1141 40.10 30.90 17.33
C GLN A 1141 39.86 29.40 17.16
N SER A 1142 38.76 28.86 17.69
CA SER A 1142 38.38 27.46 17.43
C SER A 1142 37.95 27.24 15.98
N ALA A 1143 37.19 28.16 15.40
CA ALA A 1143 36.82 28.10 13.99
C ALA A 1143 38.06 28.11 13.08
N GLU A 1144 39.05 28.97 13.37
CA GLU A 1144 40.36 28.98 12.68
C GLU A 1144 41.13 27.66 12.85
N ASN A 1145 41.16 27.09 14.08
CA ASN A 1145 41.84 25.82 14.36
C ASN A 1145 41.24 24.61 13.62
N ASN A 1146 39.94 24.66 13.29
CA ASN A 1146 39.17 23.55 12.73
C ASN A 1146 38.77 23.75 11.26
N ASP A 1147 39.26 24.82 10.63
CA ASP A 1147 38.91 25.22 9.26
C ASP A 1147 37.38 25.34 9.06
N MET A 1148 36.71 25.90 10.06
CA MET A 1148 35.26 26.15 10.08
C MET A 1148 34.99 27.65 9.91
N LYS A 1149 33.83 28.04 9.36
CA LYS A 1149 33.44 29.45 9.28
C LYS A 1149 32.49 29.86 10.40
N VAL A 1150 32.55 31.14 10.74
CA VAL A 1150 31.69 31.79 11.73
C VAL A 1150 31.35 33.20 11.25
N PHE A 1151 30.26 33.75 11.74
CA PHE A 1151 29.93 35.17 11.62
C PHE A 1151 29.14 35.64 12.84
N ILE A 1152 29.02 36.96 13.04
CA ILE A 1152 28.28 37.52 14.18
C ILE A 1152 26.81 37.73 13.80
N SER A 1153 25.91 37.31 14.71
CA SER A 1153 24.47 37.54 14.69
C SER A 1153 24.11 38.43 15.89
N PHE A 1154 23.70 39.67 15.66
CA PHE A 1154 23.43 40.65 16.72
C PHE A 1154 21.98 40.57 17.23
N ASP A 1155 21.74 40.38 18.52
CA ASP A 1155 20.39 40.33 19.10
C ASP A 1155 19.90 41.70 19.62
N PHE A 1156 18.94 42.32 18.92
CA PHE A 1156 18.38 43.63 19.28
C PHE A 1156 17.35 43.56 20.44
N ASN A 1157 17.08 42.38 21.01
CA ASN A 1157 16.55 42.29 22.38
C ASN A 1157 17.54 42.82 23.43
N TRP A 1158 18.81 42.97 23.08
CA TRP A 1158 19.89 43.48 23.94
C TRP A 1158 20.54 44.75 23.41
N PHE A 1159 20.80 44.83 22.10
CA PHE A 1159 21.24 46.06 21.43
C PHE A 1159 20.03 46.95 21.11
N LYS A 1160 19.76 47.98 21.93
CA LYS A 1160 18.41 48.61 21.98
C LYS A 1160 18.26 49.99 21.33
N GLU A 1161 19.35 50.64 20.95
CA GLU A 1161 19.35 52.01 20.44
C GLU A 1161 20.30 52.19 19.26
N ASP A 1162 19.96 53.12 18.37
CA ASP A 1162 20.77 53.61 17.24
C ASP A 1162 22.19 54.01 17.69
N SER A 1163 22.33 54.45 18.95
CA SER A 1163 23.59 54.81 19.61
C SER A 1163 24.62 53.67 19.67
N GLU A 1164 24.19 52.41 19.53
CA GLU A 1164 25.08 51.24 19.49
C GLU A 1164 25.55 50.84 18.08
N ALA A 1165 25.08 51.50 17.01
CA ALA A 1165 25.53 51.20 15.63
C ALA A 1165 27.07 51.35 15.47
N ALA A 1166 27.69 52.30 16.18
CA ALA A 1166 29.15 52.44 16.23
C ALA A 1166 29.84 51.31 17.00
N ARG A 1167 29.22 50.80 18.09
CA ARG A 1167 29.72 49.64 18.86
C ARG A 1167 29.68 48.37 18.02
N ILE A 1168 28.58 48.17 17.29
CA ILE A 1168 28.41 47.08 16.31
C ILE A 1168 29.47 47.21 15.21
N GLY A 1169 29.69 48.41 14.68
CA GLY A 1169 30.76 48.69 13.70
C GLY A 1169 32.16 48.31 14.18
N GLU A 1170 32.55 48.68 15.40
CA GLU A 1170 33.87 48.30 15.96
C GLU A 1170 33.98 46.78 16.25
N LEU A 1171 32.90 46.10 16.62
CA LEU A 1171 32.89 44.63 16.73
C LEU A 1171 33.07 43.95 15.36
N VAL A 1172 32.32 44.40 14.35
CA VAL A 1172 32.44 43.91 12.96
C VAL A 1172 33.84 44.19 12.40
N LYS A 1173 34.45 45.33 12.73
CA LYS A 1173 35.85 45.66 12.40
C LYS A 1173 36.88 44.78 13.09
N LYS A 1174 36.63 44.36 14.35
CA LYS A 1174 37.51 43.47 15.10
C LYS A 1174 37.53 42.04 14.53
N TYR A 1175 36.35 41.51 14.16
CA TYR A 1175 36.20 40.10 13.77
C TYR A 1175 36.02 39.87 12.26
N GLY A 1176 35.45 40.81 11.52
CA GLY A 1176 35.15 40.68 10.08
C GLY A 1176 36.37 40.60 9.15
N ALA A 1177 37.58 40.77 9.69
CA ALA A 1177 38.85 40.56 8.98
C ALA A 1177 39.61 39.29 9.44
N LYS A 1178 38.99 38.44 10.29
CA LYS A 1178 39.57 37.17 10.77
C LYS A 1178 39.49 36.08 9.69
N PRO A 1179 40.49 35.18 9.55
CA PRO A 1179 40.43 34.07 8.59
C PRO A 1179 39.20 33.13 8.68
N ALA A 1180 38.59 33.00 9.86
CA ALA A 1180 37.36 32.22 10.05
C ALA A 1180 36.05 32.99 9.83
N GLN A 1181 36.09 34.31 9.58
CA GLN A 1181 34.91 35.06 9.16
C GLN A 1181 34.34 34.45 7.86
N LEU A 1182 33.03 34.26 7.79
CA LEU A 1182 32.33 33.91 6.56
C LEU A 1182 32.35 35.10 5.59
N MET A 1183 32.82 34.87 4.37
CA MET A 1183 32.90 35.88 3.31
C MET A 1183 31.98 35.51 2.14
N ILE A 1184 31.09 36.42 1.76
CA ILE A 1184 30.22 36.29 0.57
C ILE A 1184 30.55 37.45 -0.37
N ASP A 1185 30.82 37.13 -1.63
CA ASP A 1185 31.23 38.09 -2.68
C ASP A 1185 32.38 39.04 -2.26
N GLY A 1186 33.33 38.53 -1.49
CA GLY A 1186 34.47 39.28 -0.96
C GLY A 1186 34.16 40.19 0.24
N LYS A 1187 32.90 40.25 0.69
CA LYS A 1187 32.44 41.04 1.84
C LYS A 1187 32.27 40.17 3.10
N ALA A 1188 32.42 40.75 4.29
CA ALA A 1188 32.19 40.04 5.54
C ALA A 1188 30.68 39.88 5.83
N PHE A 1189 30.21 38.64 5.99
CA PHE A 1189 28.80 38.36 6.27
C PHE A 1189 28.42 38.67 7.73
N VAL A 1190 27.27 39.32 7.95
CA VAL A 1190 26.75 39.70 9.27
C VAL A 1190 25.22 39.60 9.28
N SER A 1191 24.63 39.09 10.34
CA SER A 1191 23.17 39.05 10.52
C SER A 1191 22.70 39.63 11.86
N SER A 1192 21.39 39.63 12.10
CA SER A 1192 20.78 40.04 13.37
C SER A 1192 19.46 39.33 13.67
N PHE A 1193 18.99 39.46 14.90
CA PHE A 1193 17.59 39.28 15.31
C PHE A 1193 16.98 40.67 15.57
N ALA A 1194 15.74 40.93 15.08
CA ALA A 1194 15.02 42.19 15.31
C ALA A 1194 15.80 43.48 14.96
N GLY A 1195 16.55 43.46 13.85
CA GLY A 1195 17.41 44.56 13.38
C GLY A 1195 16.67 45.76 12.76
N ASP A 1196 15.37 45.92 12.99
CA ASP A 1196 14.51 46.95 12.37
C ASP A 1196 14.88 48.41 12.69
N ARG A 1197 15.85 48.63 13.57
CA ARG A 1197 16.35 49.97 13.98
C ARG A 1197 17.88 50.12 13.88
N LEU A 1198 18.54 49.28 13.08
CA LEU A 1198 19.99 49.37 12.88
C LEU A 1198 20.36 50.43 11.84
N ASP A 1199 21.13 51.45 12.24
CA ASP A 1199 21.80 52.36 11.30
C ASP A 1199 22.96 51.63 10.57
N VAL A 1200 22.60 50.97 9.47
CA VAL A 1200 23.51 50.28 8.54
C VAL A 1200 24.59 51.20 7.98
N ALA A 1201 24.32 52.51 7.83
CA ALA A 1201 25.30 53.46 7.32
C ALA A 1201 26.39 53.78 8.36
N THR A 1202 26.00 53.97 9.63
CA THR A 1202 26.94 54.11 10.75
C THR A 1202 27.71 52.81 11.01
N VAL A 1203 27.08 51.63 10.90
CA VAL A 1203 27.80 50.33 10.99
C VAL A 1203 28.86 50.22 9.89
N ARG A 1204 28.48 50.34 8.60
CA ARG A 1204 29.42 50.21 7.47
C ARG A 1204 30.55 51.23 7.54
N SER A 1205 30.26 52.50 7.87
CA SER A 1205 31.28 53.56 7.95
C SER A 1205 32.19 53.45 9.17
N THR A 1206 31.72 52.92 10.31
CA THR A 1206 32.56 52.64 11.50
C THR A 1206 33.38 51.37 11.32
N ALA A 1207 32.81 50.35 10.65
CA ALA A 1207 33.48 49.08 10.39
C ALA A 1207 34.69 49.23 9.45
N GLY A 1208 34.57 50.07 8.42
CA GLY A 1208 35.68 50.38 7.49
C GLY A 1208 36.09 49.21 6.58
N ILE A 1209 35.24 48.19 6.47
CA ILE A 1209 35.37 47.02 5.59
C ILE A 1209 34.04 46.78 4.87
N ASP A 1210 34.07 46.13 3.71
CA ASP A 1210 32.84 45.80 2.96
C ASP A 1210 32.04 44.70 3.66
N LEU A 1211 30.74 44.93 3.85
CA LEU A 1211 29.83 44.04 4.59
C LEU A 1211 28.73 43.48 3.69
N PHE A 1212 28.41 42.20 3.89
CA PHE A 1212 27.20 41.55 3.38
C PHE A 1212 26.21 41.44 4.53
N MET A 1213 25.28 42.38 4.64
CA MET A 1213 24.37 42.47 5.79
C MET A 1213 23.03 41.80 5.49
N CYS A 1214 22.63 40.89 6.38
CA CYS A 1214 21.40 40.10 6.30
C CYS A 1214 20.60 40.19 7.62
N PRO A 1215 19.93 41.33 7.90
CA PRO A 1215 19.19 41.49 9.14
C PRO A 1215 17.92 40.63 9.17
N ASN A 1216 17.44 40.32 10.36
CA ASN A 1216 16.05 39.90 10.55
C ASN A 1216 15.18 41.12 10.87
N PHE A 1217 14.01 41.18 10.22
CA PHE A 1217 13.03 42.25 10.38
C PHE A 1217 11.77 41.70 11.04
N GLN A 1218 11.33 42.32 12.14
CA GLN A 1218 10.02 42.04 12.76
C GLN A 1218 8.90 42.91 12.20
N LYS A 1219 9.20 43.82 11.26
CA LYS A 1219 8.28 44.76 10.62
C LYS A 1219 8.64 44.93 9.16
N MET A 1220 7.64 44.90 8.27
CA MET A 1220 7.82 44.99 6.82
C MET A 1220 7.58 46.40 6.24
N ASP A 1221 7.21 47.37 7.08
CA ASP A 1221 6.74 48.71 6.69
C ASP A 1221 7.83 49.82 6.75
N THR A 1222 9.09 49.44 6.97
CA THR A 1222 10.22 50.36 7.20
C THR A 1222 11.17 50.40 6.00
N ASP A 1223 11.65 51.59 5.63
CA ASP A 1223 12.64 51.79 4.55
C ASP A 1223 14.07 51.65 5.11
N PHE A 1224 14.80 50.65 4.60
CA PHE A 1224 16.11 50.23 5.12
C PHE A 1224 17.30 50.59 4.21
N GLY A 1225 17.06 51.16 3.03
CA GLY A 1225 18.11 51.40 2.03
C GLY A 1225 18.76 50.11 1.47
N PRO A 1226 20.01 50.18 0.94
CA PRO A 1226 20.62 49.07 0.20
C PRO A 1226 21.22 47.99 1.12
N LEU A 1227 20.35 47.05 1.51
CA LEU A 1227 20.68 45.77 2.15
C LEU A 1227 21.25 44.77 1.14
N ASP A 1228 21.96 43.74 1.62
CA ASP A 1228 22.51 42.67 0.79
C ASP A 1228 21.60 41.42 0.78
N CYS A 1229 20.99 41.07 1.93
CA CYS A 1229 19.84 40.15 1.99
C CYS A 1229 18.94 40.40 3.22
N ALA A 1230 17.94 39.55 3.41
CA ALA A 1230 17.05 39.53 4.57
C ALA A 1230 16.94 38.10 5.12
N PHE A 1231 16.78 37.95 6.43
CA PHE A 1231 16.69 36.65 7.11
C PHE A 1231 15.41 36.55 7.95
N ASN A 1232 14.70 35.42 7.90
CA ASN A 1232 13.50 35.21 8.72
C ASN A 1232 13.81 34.32 9.94
N TRP A 1233 13.43 34.79 11.14
CA TRP A 1233 13.60 34.10 12.42
C TRP A 1233 12.31 33.39 12.91
N MET A 1234 11.21 33.47 12.16
CA MET A 1234 9.92 32.82 12.49
C MET A 1234 9.94 31.30 12.24
N GLY A 1235 10.91 30.61 12.85
CA GLY A 1235 11.02 29.15 12.91
C GLY A 1235 10.96 28.66 14.36
N TRP A 1236 9.92 29.10 15.08
CA TRP A 1236 9.62 28.84 16.49
C TRP A 1236 8.13 28.53 16.65
#